data_AF-A0A921V8G2-F1
#
_entry.id   AF-A0A921V8G2-F1
#
_cell.length_a   1.000
_cell.length_b   1.000
_cell.length_c   1.000
_cell.angle_alpha   90.00
_cell.angle_beta   90.00
_cell.angle_gamma   90.00
#
_symmetry.space_group_name_H-M   'P 1'
#
loop_
_entity.id
_entity.type
_entity.pdbx_description
1 polymer ?
#
loop_
_entity_poly.entity_id
_entity_poly.type
_entity_poly.pdbx_seq_one_letter_code
_entity_poly.pdbx_strand_id
1 'polypeptide(L)'
;MTARPPTDNSTFNVVIYGDLGNGKNSIDTIAQMNKLTSNDVDLIYHLGDISYADDDYLAISQATGFFYEEVYNKWMNSLAPVMSVIPYMVLVGNHEAECHSPVCQLSHTKKDMLSNYTAYNARFKMPYKESGGALNMWHSFDHGPIHFTSLSSETDYPNAPTNAYTLTNKNGGFGNQLSWVESELARADANRENVPWIIVGMHRPLYDVAGCDDNGVPTDQNAYVQSAFEALFIKYKVDVVLTGHKHYYERQLPIANSAAVLGGVSDDYKIYDNPQAPVYILTGATGNVEVLTDAPTGTSPWNAAVDYEHYGYSTLEANRTTLLWKFILITLPVCTIGMNAFALKLLAAVAGIAAANVIVDDATCVRNKELDVCQPESLCEYDYNLGDLTFNQSCRVKEGVNFYPQQIHLAFAGKKTGTGMTVSWATYEEVRDSSVWLGESEDMLELVDTPVSSVSYYHDKAYNLFHHHLTLSDLTPRTKYFYKVGSRGDKKYTSDVYSFMTARPATDDSTFHVIVYGDLGDGENSVNTIAHLNKLTSSDVDLIYHLGDISYADDDFWVWPQNTGFFYEEVYNKWMNSLMPVMSSIPYMVLVGNHEAECHSPACIVSQKKKQALGNYKAYNTRFKMPYKESGGTLNMWHSFDHGPIHFTSLSSETDYPGAPTNQYLLSVKNGGFGDQLSWIETDLKKANANRKNVPWIIVGMHRPLYSVLNSENGVPTEQTASIQSAFEELFIKYKVDVVLTGHKHYYERELPIANSEAVMDGVSKDYKVYDNPQAPVHILTGGAGNVESMSEAPNNTAPWNAASDYEHFGYSTLEANRTTLLWKFILSTDQSVQDEFVMYKTDS
;
A
#
# COMPACT_ATOMS: atom_id res chain seq x y z
N MET A 1 0.53 26.25 -4.31
CA MET A 1 1.44 27.31 -3.83
C MET A 1 1.68 28.33 -4.93
N THR A 2 1.99 29.59 -4.59
CA THR A 2 2.44 30.59 -5.57
C THR A 2 3.94 30.41 -5.82
N ALA A 3 4.39 30.51 -7.08
CA ALA A 3 5.81 30.42 -7.44
C ALA A 3 6.65 31.43 -6.63
N ARG A 4 7.83 30.99 -6.15
CA ARG A 4 8.79 31.88 -5.47
C ARG A 4 9.29 32.95 -6.44
N PRO A 5 9.30 34.23 -6.06
CA PRO A 5 9.71 35.31 -6.94
C PRO A 5 11.20 35.19 -7.30
N PRO A 6 11.62 35.58 -8.53
CA PRO A 6 13.02 35.51 -8.95
C PRO A 6 14.03 36.26 -8.06
N THR A 7 13.56 37.23 -7.28
CA THR A 7 14.38 38.01 -6.35
C THR A 7 14.60 37.33 -4.99
N ASP A 8 14.08 36.12 -4.77
CA ASP A 8 14.29 35.36 -3.55
C ASP A 8 15.75 34.86 -3.46
N ASN A 9 16.36 35.04 -2.29
CA ASN A 9 17.75 34.66 -1.99
C ASN A 9 17.87 33.32 -1.25
N SER A 10 16.76 32.69 -0.89
CA SER A 10 16.74 31.36 -0.27
C SER A 10 17.18 30.28 -1.26
N THR A 11 17.68 29.15 -0.74
CA THR A 11 17.99 27.98 -1.56
C THR A 11 16.69 27.42 -2.16
N PHE A 12 16.75 27.17 -3.47
CA PHE A 12 15.69 26.60 -4.29
C PHE A 12 16.03 25.14 -4.61
N ASN A 13 15.14 24.21 -4.24
CA ASN A 13 15.39 22.77 -4.32
C ASN A 13 14.53 22.13 -5.40
N VAL A 14 15.15 21.36 -6.28
CA VAL A 14 14.48 20.70 -7.40
C VAL A 14 14.83 19.23 -7.42
N VAL A 15 13.83 18.39 -7.67
CA VAL A 15 14.03 16.97 -7.99
C VAL A 15 13.83 16.78 -9.47
N ILE A 16 14.75 16.08 -10.11
CA ILE A 16 14.87 15.99 -11.57
C ILE A 16 15.10 14.55 -11.97
N TYR A 17 14.33 14.07 -12.94
CA TYR A 17 14.46 12.71 -13.46
C TYR A 17 13.79 12.55 -14.84
N GLY A 18 14.21 11.56 -15.62
CA GLY A 18 13.50 11.08 -16.81
C GLY A 18 13.20 9.59 -16.71
N ASP A 19 12.48 9.03 -17.68
CA ASP A 19 12.36 7.58 -17.87
C ASP A 19 11.73 6.86 -16.67
N LEU A 20 10.67 7.44 -16.10
CA LEU A 20 9.95 6.89 -14.96
C LEU A 20 8.64 6.22 -15.38
N GLY A 21 8.66 4.88 -15.46
CA GLY A 21 7.48 4.04 -15.63
C GLY A 21 6.86 3.61 -14.29
N ASN A 22 5.74 2.88 -14.32
CA ASN A 22 5.20 2.21 -13.13
C ASN A 22 5.51 0.70 -13.18
N GLY A 23 6.39 0.22 -12.30
CA GLY A 23 6.71 -1.21 -12.21
C GLY A 23 7.82 -1.52 -11.23
N LYS A 24 8.25 -2.79 -11.21
CA LYS A 24 9.26 -3.32 -10.27
C LYS A 24 10.57 -2.54 -10.22
N ASN A 25 10.96 -1.91 -11.34
CA ASN A 25 12.23 -1.20 -11.47
C ASN A 25 12.14 0.25 -10.95
N SER A 26 10.94 0.77 -10.75
CA SER A 26 10.68 2.16 -10.34
C SER A 26 9.94 2.29 -9.02
N ILE A 27 9.44 1.19 -8.46
CA ILE A 27 8.62 1.19 -7.25
C ILE A 27 9.32 1.89 -6.08
N ASP A 28 10.62 1.66 -5.91
CA ASP A 28 11.41 2.30 -4.87
C ASP A 28 11.64 3.77 -5.15
N THR A 29 11.87 4.13 -6.41
CA THR A 29 12.00 5.53 -6.80
C THR A 29 10.71 6.29 -6.55
N ILE A 30 9.57 5.75 -6.95
CA ILE A 30 8.23 6.30 -6.69
C ILE A 30 7.97 6.41 -5.18
N ALA A 31 8.33 5.39 -4.40
CA ALA A 31 8.18 5.42 -2.95
C ALA A 31 9.05 6.49 -2.29
N GLN A 32 10.26 6.76 -2.81
CA GLN A 32 11.09 7.88 -2.34
C GLN A 32 10.50 9.23 -2.76
N MET A 33 9.96 9.36 -3.98
CA MET A 33 9.31 10.59 -4.44
C MET A 33 8.10 10.94 -3.56
N ASN A 34 7.27 9.96 -3.21
CA ASN A 34 6.08 10.18 -2.39
C ASN A 34 6.35 10.53 -0.92
N LYS A 35 7.60 10.49 -0.47
CA LYS A 35 8.00 11.02 0.85
C LYS A 35 8.30 12.51 0.82
N LEU A 36 8.49 13.10 -0.36
CA LEU A 36 8.83 14.51 -0.51
C LEU A 36 7.62 15.38 -0.21
N THR A 37 7.86 16.45 0.53
CA THR A 37 6.88 17.48 0.80
C THR A 37 7.31 18.81 0.19
N SER A 38 6.39 19.76 0.13
CA SER A 38 6.69 21.13 -0.31
C SER A 38 7.63 21.91 0.62
N ASN A 39 7.98 21.35 1.78
CA ASN A 39 9.06 21.87 2.62
C ASN A 39 10.44 21.37 2.18
N ASP A 40 10.51 20.23 1.49
CA ASP A 40 11.75 19.59 1.06
C ASP A 40 12.17 20.09 -0.33
N VAL A 41 11.19 20.18 -1.24
CA VAL A 41 11.40 20.41 -2.67
C VAL A 41 10.40 21.44 -3.18
N ASP A 42 10.88 22.37 -4.00
CA ASP A 42 10.07 23.43 -4.60
C ASP A 42 9.43 23.01 -5.93
N LEU A 43 10.08 22.10 -6.65
CA LEU A 43 9.70 21.69 -8.00
C LEU A 43 10.15 20.26 -8.29
N ILE A 44 9.29 19.48 -8.94
CA ILE A 44 9.68 18.26 -9.64
C ILE A 44 9.69 18.54 -11.14
N TYR A 45 10.80 18.20 -11.81
CA TYR A 45 10.99 18.40 -13.24
C TYR A 45 11.28 17.07 -13.94
N HIS A 46 10.31 16.57 -14.69
CA HIS A 46 10.33 15.26 -15.35
C HIS A 46 10.67 15.39 -16.85
N LEU A 47 11.78 14.80 -17.25
CA LEU A 47 12.44 14.90 -18.55
C LEU A 47 11.91 13.90 -19.61
N GLY A 48 10.59 13.68 -19.65
CA GLY A 48 9.94 12.81 -20.65
C GLY A 48 10.07 11.31 -20.39
N ASP A 49 9.41 10.53 -21.24
CA ASP A 49 9.15 9.09 -21.10
C ASP A 49 8.42 8.76 -19.80
N ILE A 50 7.18 9.23 -19.82
CA ILE A 50 6.23 9.19 -18.73
C ILE A 50 5.40 7.93 -18.86
N SER A 51 5.32 7.17 -17.77
CA SER A 51 4.49 5.96 -17.64
C SER A 51 4.89 4.73 -18.48
N TYR A 52 5.52 4.91 -19.65
CA TYR A 52 5.78 3.84 -20.64
C TYR A 52 4.50 3.12 -21.10
N ALA A 53 3.41 3.87 -21.28
CA ALA A 53 2.11 3.32 -21.69
C ALA A 53 2.10 2.75 -23.11
N ASP A 54 2.99 3.23 -23.98
CA ASP A 54 3.17 2.71 -25.34
C ASP A 54 3.78 1.30 -25.37
N ASP A 55 4.55 0.97 -24.33
CA ASP A 55 5.21 -0.32 -24.08
C ASP A 55 4.42 -1.26 -23.17
N ASP A 56 3.11 -1.02 -23.02
CA ASP A 56 2.18 -1.85 -22.26
C ASP A 56 2.37 -3.36 -22.59
N TYR A 57 2.55 -3.68 -23.87
CA TYR A 57 2.73 -5.02 -24.41
C TYR A 57 4.01 -5.77 -23.98
N LEU A 58 5.05 -5.09 -23.46
CA LEU A 58 6.32 -5.72 -23.05
C LEU A 58 6.23 -6.44 -21.70
N ALA A 59 5.20 -6.16 -20.90
CA ALA A 59 4.85 -7.01 -19.77
C ALA A 59 4.21 -8.32 -20.30
N ILE A 60 4.88 -9.46 -20.09
CA ILE A 60 4.54 -10.80 -20.64
C ILE A 60 3.06 -11.24 -20.41
N SER A 61 2.31 -10.55 -19.54
CA SER A 61 0.87 -10.74 -19.29
C SER A 61 -0.07 -9.97 -20.24
N GLN A 62 0.41 -9.13 -21.17
CA GLN A 62 -0.42 -8.17 -21.91
C GLN A 62 -0.61 -8.45 -23.42
N ALA A 63 -0.21 -9.63 -23.91
CA ALA A 63 -0.18 -9.93 -25.35
C ALA A 63 -1.54 -9.96 -26.08
N THR A 64 -2.68 -9.78 -25.39
CA THR A 64 -4.04 -9.84 -25.98
C THR A 64 -4.93 -8.64 -25.67
N GLY A 65 -4.47 -7.67 -24.87
CA GLY A 65 -5.25 -6.49 -24.49
C GLY A 65 -4.61 -5.17 -24.93
N PHE A 66 -5.31 -4.06 -24.71
CA PHE A 66 -4.83 -2.70 -25.00
C PHE A 66 -5.04 -1.88 -23.74
N PHE A 67 -3.95 -1.55 -23.05
CA PHE A 67 -3.95 -1.08 -21.66
C PHE A 67 -3.28 0.29 -21.50
N TYR A 68 -3.02 0.99 -22.61
CA TYR A 68 -2.41 2.32 -22.67
C TYR A 68 -2.96 3.31 -21.61
N GLU A 69 -4.29 3.44 -21.51
CA GLU A 69 -4.93 4.34 -20.54
C GLU A 69 -4.77 3.86 -19.08
N GLU A 70 -4.78 2.56 -18.85
CA GLU A 70 -4.62 1.97 -17.53
C GLU A 70 -3.18 2.13 -17.00
N VAL A 71 -2.17 1.97 -17.87
CA VAL A 71 -0.77 2.22 -17.52
C VAL A 71 -0.56 3.69 -17.12
N TYR A 72 -1.12 4.62 -17.88
CA TYR A 72 -1.11 6.04 -17.54
C TYR A 72 -1.79 6.32 -16.20
N ASN A 73 -2.98 5.76 -15.97
CA ASN A 73 -3.73 5.97 -14.73
C ASN A 73 -3.00 5.38 -13.52
N LYS A 74 -2.43 4.17 -13.66
CA LYS A 74 -1.65 3.53 -12.60
C LYS A 74 -0.42 4.37 -12.24
N TRP A 75 0.30 4.85 -13.25
CA TRP A 75 1.46 5.74 -13.04
C TRP A 75 1.07 7.05 -12.36
N MET A 76 0.04 7.74 -12.85
CA MET A 76 -0.47 8.98 -12.26
C MET A 76 -0.90 8.77 -10.79
N ASN A 77 -1.65 7.70 -10.51
CA ASN A 77 -2.09 7.38 -9.14
C ASN A 77 -0.90 7.07 -8.23
N SER A 78 0.12 6.37 -8.73
CA SER A 78 1.30 6.05 -7.94
C SER A 78 2.13 7.28 -7.56
N LEU A 79 2.04 8.39 -8.31
CA LEU A 79 2.70 9.65 -7.99
C LEU A 79 1.73 10.73 -7.48
N ALA A 80 0.44 10.43 -7.34
CA ALA A 80 -0.56 11.37 -6.85
C ALA A 80 -0.20 11.99 -5.48
N PRO A 81 0.39 11.25 -4.50
CA PRO A 81 0.79 11.85 -3.24
C PRO A 81 1.76 13.02 -3.41
N VAL A 82 2.75 12.90 -4.31
CA VAL A 82 3.74 13.96 -4.55
C VAL A 82 3.25 15.02 -5.54
N MET A 83 2.56 14.61 -6.61
CA MET A 83 2.05 15.51 -7.66
C MET A 83 0.95 16.44 -7.17
N SER A 84 0.24 16.08 -6.10
CA SER A 84 -0.82 16.91 -5.51
C SER A 84 -0.28 18.01 -4.57
N VAL A 85 0.98 17.91 -4.12
CA VAL A 85 1.54 18.81 -3.11
C VAL A 85 2.75 19.61 -3.59
N ILE A 86 3.50 19.12 -4.58
CA ILE A 86 4.65 19.80 -5.18
C ILE A 86 4.34 20.09 -6.67
N PRO A 87 4.63 21.30 -7.18
CA PRO A 87 4.55 21.58 -8.61
C PRO A 87 5.30 20.54 -9.45
N TYR A 88 4.60 19.93 -10.40
CA TYR A 88 5.13 18.85 -11.24
C TYR A 88 5.15 19.29 -12.69
N MET A 89 6.34 19.56 -13.21
CA MET A 89 6.54 20.07 -14.57
C MET A 89 7.12 18.96 -15.44
N VAL A 90 6.53 18.76 -16.62
CA VAL A 90 6.84 17.65 -17.53
C VAL A 90 7.19 18.15 -18.91
N LEU A 91 8.12 17.49 -19.59
CA LEU A 91 8.33 17.61 -21.03
C LEU A 91 8.07 16.28 -21.74
N VAL A 92 8.09 16.27 -23.07
CA VAL A 92 7.81 15.08 -23.89
C VAL A 92 9.07 14.26 -24.15
N GLY A 93 8.94 12.94 -24.11
CA GLY A 93 9.88 11.95 -24.64
C GLY A 93 9.30 11.16 -25.81
N ASN A 94 10.01 10.13 -26.28
CA ASN A 94 9.54 9.34 -27.42
C ASN A 94 8.38 8.40 -27.09
N HIS A 95 8.24 7.98 -25.83
CA HIS A 95 7.13 7.11 -25.39
C HIS A 95 5.79 7.84 -25.31
N GLU A 96 5.80 9.18 -25.33
CA GLU A 96 4.59 10.00 -25.44
C GLU A 96 4.12 10.17 -26.89
N ALA A 97 4.96 9.85 -27.87
CA ALA A 97 4.75 10.22 -29.25
C ALA A 97 3.61 9.42 -29.90
N GLU A 98 3.58 8.11 -29.65
CA GLU A 98 2.53 7.22 -30.11
C GLU A 98 2.45 5.90 -29.34
N CYS A 99 1.39 5.13 -29.58
CA CYS A 99 1.25 3.78 -29.03
C CYS A 99 2.06 2.74 -29.82
N HIS A 100 2.81 1.84 -29.16
CA HIS A 100 3.53 0.75 -29.84
C HIS A 100 2.83 -0.61 -29.77
N SER A 101 1.89 -0.77 -28.85
CA SER A 101 1.07 -1.98 -28.67
C SER A 101 0.55 -2.59 -29.99
N PRO A 102 0.72 -3.91 -30.24
CA PRO A 102 0.21 -4.57 -31.44
C PRO A 102 -1.28 -4.34 -31.70
N VAL A 103 -2.09 -4.26 -30.63
CA VAL A 103 -3.55 -4.01 -30.74
C VAL A 103 -3.84 -2.59 -31.20
N CYS A 104 -3.05 -1.61 -30.76
CA CYS A 104 -3.12 -0.25 -31.28
C CYS A 104 -2.68 -0.22 -32.74
N GLN A 105 -1.61 -0.97 -33.06
CA GLN A 105 -1.03 -1.03 -34.39
C GLN A 105 -1.95 -1.65 -35.46
N LEU A 106 -2.93 -2.45 -35.04
CA LEU A 106 -3.94 -3.05 -35.91
C LEU A 106 -5.22 -2.19 -36.07
N SER A 107 -5.35 -1.07 -35.35
CA SER A 107 -6.55 -0.22 -35.36
C SER A 107 -6.26 1.19 -35.85
N HIS A 108 -6.80 1.57 -37.02
CA HIS A 108 -6.65 2.91 -37.59
C HIS A 108 -7.16 4.00 -36.62
N THR A 109 -8.33 3.76 -36.02
CA THR A 109 -8.94 4.69 -35.05
C THR A 109 -8.07 4.89 -33.81
N LYS A 110 -7.49 3.82 -33.24
CA LYS A 110 -6.62 3.95 -32.06
C LYS A 110 -5.32 4.67 -32.40
N LYS A 111 -4.73 4.40 -33.57
CA LYS A 111 -3.58 5.16 -34.07
C LYS A 111 -3.88 6.65 -34.23
N ASP A 112 -5.01 7.00 -34.83
CA ASP A 112 -5.41 8.40 -34.97
C ASP A 112 -5.56 9.08 -33.60
N MET A 113 -6.12 8.38 -32.61
CA MET A 113 -6.36 8.93 -31.27
C MET A 113 -5.09 9.08 -30.42
N LEU A 114 -4.10 8.21 -30.60
CA LEU A 114 -2.91 8.14 -29.74
C LEU A 114 -1.61 8.52 -30.44
N SER A 115 -1.65 9.01 -31.68
CA SER A 115 -0.45 9.48 -32.38
C SER A 115 -0.17 10.95 -32.09
N ASN A 116 1.05 11.38 -32.44
CA ASN A 116 1.49 12.76 -32.40
C ASN A 116 1.25 13.44 -31.04
N TYR A 117 1.65 12.77 -29.95
CA TYR A 117 1.60 13.31 -28.57
C TYR A 117 0.20 13.64 -28.04
N THR A 118 -0.85 13.06 -28.63
CA THR A 118 -2.22 13.41 -28.27
C THR A 118 -2.53 13.10 -26.80
N ALA A 119 -2.11 11.94 -26.29
CA ALA A 119 -2.34 11.55 -24.90
C ALA A 119 -1.63 12.47 -23.90
N TYR A 120 -0.35 12.74 -24.12
CA TYR A 120 0.42 13.70 -23.31
C TYR A 120 -0.27 15.06 -23.27
N ASN A 121 -0.68 15.56 -24.44
CA ASN A 121 -1.32 16.86 -24.57
C ASN A 121 -2.69 16.98 -23.92
N ALA A 122 -3.43 15.87 -23.87
CA ALA A 122 -4.73 15.83 -23.21
C ALA A 122 -4.60 15.84 -21.68
N ARG A 123 -3.53 15.25 -21.14
CA ARG A 123 -3.36 15.02 -19.69
C ARG A 123 -2.66 16.17 -18.98
N PHE A 124 -1.69 16.79 -19.63
CA PHE A 124 -0.88 17.82 -19.00
C PHE A 124 -1.25 19.21 -19.51
N LYS A 125 -1.10 20.20 -18.61
CA LYS A 125 -1.24 21.61 -18.95
C LYS A 125 -0.05 22.38 -18.40
N MET A 126 0.96 22.50 -19.25
CA MET A 126 2.16 23.28 -19.02
C MET A 126 1.93 24.75 -19.44
N PRO A 127 2.77 25.71 -19.00
CA PRO A 127 2.58 27.15 -19.26
C PRO A 127 2.95 27.56 -20.71
N TYR A 128 2.61 26.73 -21.70
CA TYR A 128 2.99 26.96 -23.08
C TYR A 128 2.35 28.22 -23.67
N LYS A 129 1.15 28.60 -23.24
CA LYS A 129 0.51 29.84 -23.75
C LYS A 129 1.21 31.07 -23.19
N GLU A 130 1.54 31.01 -21.92
CA GLU A 130 2.18 32.07 -21.14
C GLU A 130 3.60 32.33 -21.64
N SER A 131 4.32 31.29 -22.06
CA SER A 131 5.66 31.40 -22.65
C SER A 131 5.66 31.56 -24.18
N GLY A 132 4.49 31.61 -24.84
CA GLY A 132 4.39 31.64 -26.30
C GLY A 132 4.86 30.37 -27.02
N GLY A 133 4.93 29.25 -26.30
CA GLY A 133 5.18 27.90 -26.83
C GLY A 133 3.94 27.25 -27.46
N ALA A 134 4.02 25.94 -27.73
CA ALA A 134 2.97 25.21 -28.46
C ALA A 134 2.57 23.91 -27.75
N LEU A 135 1.26 23.71 -27.55
CA LEU A 135 0.60 22.46 -27.14
C LEU A 135 1.47 21.58 -26.23
N ASN A 136 1.83 22.10 -25.05
CA ASN A 136 2.75 21.50 -24.05
C ASN A 136 4.15 21.05 -24.54
N MET A 137 4.39 20.91 -25.85
CA MET A 137 5.59 20.38 -26.48
C MET A 137 6.84 21.17 -26.12
N TRP A 138 6.70 22.48 -26.01
CA TRP A 138 7.73 23.37 -25.51
C TRP A 138 7.11 24.55 -24.78
N HIS A 139 7.72 24.91 -23.66
CA HIS A 139 7.25 25.93 -22.74
C HIS A 139 8.39 26.39 -21.83
N SER A 140 8.21 27.51 -21.14
CA SER A 140 9.21 28.01 -20.19
C SER A 140 8.55 28.70 -19.00
N PHE A 141 9.32 28.83 -17.92
CA PHE A 141 8.87 29.49 -16.69
C PHE A 141 10.06 29.89 -15.82
N ASP A 142 9.85 30.92 -14.99
CA ASP A 142 10.80 31.33 -13.96
C ASP A 142 10.33 30.78 -12.61
N HIS A 143 11.20 30.14 -11.83
CA HIS A 143 10.89 29.75 -10.46
C HIS A 143 12.12 29.84 -9.58
N GLY A 144 12.05 30.68 -8.53
CA GLY A 144 13.24 31.00 -7.74
C GLY A 144 14.34 31.62 -8.62
N PRO A 145 15.62 31.33 -8.40
CA PRO A 145 16.72 31.94 -9.17
C PRO A 145 16.94 31.29 -10.56
N ILE A 146 16.01 30.46 -11.04
CA ILE A 146 16.18 29.64 -12.25
C ILE A 146 15.14 29.99 -13.30
N HIS A 147 15.60 30.13 -14.54
CA HIS A 147 14.79 30.06 -15.75
C HIS A 147 14.81 28.65 -16.33
N PHE A 148 13.65 28.02 -16.44
CA PHE A 148 13.48 26.70 -17.06
C PHE A 148 12.93 26.84 -18.48
N THR A 149 13.59 26.20 -19.44
CA THR A 149 13.11 26.05 -20.82
C THR A 149 12.93 24.56 -21.12
N SER A 150 11.69 24.12 -21.33
CA SER A 150 11.36 22.77 -21.80
C SER A 150 11.21 22.80 -23.32
N LEU A 151 11.96 21.97 -24.04
CA LEU A 151 11.82 21.80 -25.49
C LEU A 151 11.66 20.33 -25.88
N SER A 152 11.15 20.08 -27.07
CA SER A 152 11.04 18.75 -27.65
C SER A 152 12.25 18.42 -28.52
N SER A 153 13.00 17.41 -28.10
CA SER A 153 14.03 16.73 -28.89
C SER A 153 13.46 15.69 -29.86
N GLU A 154 12.14 15.53 -29.91
CA GLU A 154 11.50 14.47 -30.70
C GLU A 154 10.84 15.00 -31.97
N THR A 155 10.66 16.32 -32.10
CA THR A 155 9.94 16.88 -33.24
C THR A 155 10.23 18.36 -33.53
N ASP A 156 9.75 18.86 -34.68
CA ASP A 156 9.80 20.26 -35.12
C ASP A 156 11.21 20.91 -35.18
N TYR A 157 12.22 20.12 -35.59
CA TYR A 157 13.54 20.59 -36.04
C TYR A 157 14.07 19.75 -37.23
N PRO A 158 15.10 20.21 -37.96
CA PRO A 158 15.63 19.47 -39.11
C PRO A 158 16.17 18.08 -38.73
N ASN A 159 15.71 17.05 -39.45
CA ASN A 159 16.07 15.64 -39.21
C ASN A 159 15.63 15.08 -37.86
N ALA A 160 14.60 15.67 -37.23
CA ALA A 160 13.96 15.08 -36.07
C ALA A 160 13.50 13.63 -36.34
N PRO A 161 13.50 12.76 -35.31
CA PRO A 161 13.02 11.40 -35.42
C PRO A 161 11.64 11.30 -36.08
N THR A 162 11.49 10.32 -36.97
CA THR A 162 10.18 9.94 -37.50
C THR A 162 9.83 8.58 -36.91
N ASN A 163 8.69 8.46 -36.25
CA ASN A 163 8.32 7.19 -35.68
C ASN A 163 7.73 6.25 -36.75
N ALA A 164 8.05 4.97 -36.64
CA ALA A 164 7.75 3.94 -37.63
C ALA A 164 6.27 3.49 -37.63
N TYR A 165 5.47 3.93 -36.64
CA TYR A 165 4.16 3.37 -36.37
C TYR A 165 2.99 4.35 -36.62
N THR A 166 3.29 5.63 -36.87
CA THR A 166 2.29 6.66 -37.19
C THR A 166 1.69 6.44 -38.58
N LEU A 167 0.42 6.82 -38.77
CA LEU A 167 -0.25 6.68 -40.07
C LEU A 167 0.35 7.54 -41.19
N THR A 168 1.14 8.56 -40.84
CA THR A 168 1.77 9.50 -41.78
C THR A 168 3.29 9.43 -41.79
N ASN A 169 3.91 8.59 -40.96
CA ASN A 169 5.35 8.57 -40.65
C ASN A 169 5.89 9.95 -40.25
N LYS A 170 5.07 10.77 -39.58
CA LYS A 170 5.41 12.14 -39.17
C LYS A 170 4.82 12.47 -37.80
N ASN A 171 5.71 12.76 -36.86
CA ASN A 171 5.40 13.52 -35.65
C ASN A 171 5.74 14.99 -35.89
N GLY A 172 4.96 15.90 -35.29
CA GLY A 172 5.20 17.34 -35.32
C GLY A 172 4.15 18.16 -36.05
N GLY A 173 4.58 19.34 -36.49
CA GLY A 173 3.69 20.35 -37.06
C GLY A 173 3.07 21.24 -36.00
N PHE A 174 3.68 21.32 -34.82
CA PHE A 174 3.19 22.12 -33.70
C PHE A 174 3.60 23.59 -33.81
N GLY A 175 4.65 23.90 -34.60
CA GLY A 175 5.09 25.27 -34.84
C GLY A 175 6.58 25.38 -35.17
N ASN A 176 7.12 26.60 -35.05
CA ASN A 176 8.54 26.84 -35.26
C ASN A 176 9.28 26.85 -33.91
N GLN A 177 9.64 25.66 -33.44
CA GLN A 177 10.33 25.48 -32.18
C GLN A 177 11.68 26.22 -32.14
N LEU A 178 12.51 26.11 -33.18
CA LEU A 178 13.85 26.74 -33.18
C LEU A 178 13.79 28.26 -33.02
N SER A 179 12.85 28.92 -33.72
CA SER A 179 12.66 30.36 -33.56
C SER A 179 12.14 30.73 -32.17
N TRP A 180 11.30 29.87 -31.58
CA TRP A 180 10.80 30.07 -30.22
C TRP A 180 11.93 29.91 -29.20
N VAL A 181 12.72 28.83 -29.27
CA VAL A 181 13.87 28.57 -28.39
C VAL A 181 14.88 29.72 -28.47
N GLU A 182 15.22 30.20 -29.67
CA GLU A 182 16.13 31.34 -29.81
C GLU A 182 15.60 32.61 -29.12
N SER A 183 14.31 32.91 -29.31
CA SER A 183 13.67 34.09 -28.70
C SER A 183 13.59 33.97 -27.17
N GLU A 184 13.29 32.77 -26.69
CA GLU A 184 13.11 32.50 -25.27
C GLU A 184 14.44 32.51 -24.52
N LEU A 185 15.48 31.87 -25.07
CA LEU A 185 16.83 31.92 -24.49
C LEU A 185 17.41 33.33 -24.53
N ALA A 186 17.13 34.13 -25.58
CA ALA A 186 17.51 35.53 -25.60
C ALA A 186 16.83 36.34 -24.48
N ARG A 187 15.55 36.06 -24.19
CA ARG A 187 14.79 36.69 -23.10
C ARG A 187 15.38 36.31 -21.75
N ALA A 188 15.68 35.03 -21.55
CA ALA A 188 16.27 34.51 -20.33
C ALA A 188 17.68 35.09 -20.08
N ASP A 189 18.54 35.12 -21.10
CA ASP A 189 19.90 35.69 -21.00
C ASP A 189 19.86 37.19 -20.67
N ALA A 190 18.92 37.93 -21.27
CA ALA A 190 18.69 39.33 -20.93
C ALA A 190 18.14 39.54 -19.50
N ASN A 191 17.57 38.51 -18.88
CA ASN A 191 16.95 38.55 -17.55
C ASN A 191 17.82 37.91 -16.45
N ARG A 192 19.11 37.66 -16.70
CA ARG A 192 20.03 37.04 -15.73
C ARG A 192 20.18 37.79 -14.41
N GLU A 193 19.89 39.10 -14.40
CA GLU A 193 19.82 39.86 -13.15
C GLU A 193 18.74 39.33 -12.20
N ASN A 194 17.70 38.66 -12.69
CA ASN A 194 16.63 38.07 -11.88
C ASN A 194 16.79 36.55 -11.77
N VAL A 195 17.10 35.88 -12.88
CA VAL A 195 17.26 34.42 -12.98
C VAL A 195 18.69 34.09 -13.42
N PRO A 196 19.66 34.08 -12.50
CA PRO A 196 21.06 33.88 -12.86
C PRO A 196 21.35 32.54 -13.54
N TRP A 197 20.51 31.52 -13.30
CA TRP A 197 20.63 30.19 -13.91
C TRP A 197 19.63 29.98 -15.03
N ILE A 198 20.11 29.53 -16.19
CA ILE A 198 19.30 29.09 -17.32
C ILE A 198 19.47 27.59 -17.48
N ILE A 199 18.37 26.85 -17.30
CA ILE A 199 18.32 25.39 -17.42
C ILE A 199 17.41 25.02 -18.60
N VAL A 200 17.95 24.22 -19.51
CA VAL A 200 17.19 23.65 -20.62
C VAL A 200 16.92 22.18 -20.36
N GLY A 201 15.65 21.77 -20.39
CA GLY A 201 15.26 20.36 -20.39
C GLY A 201 14.85 19.90 -21.78
N MET A 202 15.30 18.71 -22.15
CA MET A 202 14.82 17.96 -23.31
C MET A 202 14.91 16.46 -23.00
N HIS A 203 14.47 15.61 -23.91
CA HIS A 203 14.45 14.18 -23.65
C HIS A 203 15.69 13.48 -24.21
N ARG A 204 15.86 13.44 -25.54
CA ARG A 204 17.05 12.91 -26.22
C ARG A 204 18.27 13.82 -26.03
N PRO A 205 19.44 13.24 -25.74
CA PRO A 205 20.65 14.02 -25.54
C PRO A 205 21.31 14.49 -26.84
N LEU A 206 22.03 15.60 -26.74
CA LEU A 206 23.06 16.00 -27.71
C LEU A 206 24.31 15.14 -27.55
N TYR A 207 24.61 14.79 -26.30
CA TYR A 207 25.82 14.11 -25.87
C TYR A 207 25.44 13.00 -24.88
N ASP A 208 25.85 11.78 -25.20
CA ASP A 208 25.90 10.65 -24.27
C ASP A 208 26.98 9.68 -24.78
N VAL A 209 27.59 8.90 -23.89
CA VAL A 209 28.71 8.01 -24.29
C VAL A 209 28.29 7.00 -25.35
N ALA A 210 27.04 6.53 -25.34
CA ALA A 210 26.56 5.54 -26.30
C ALA A 210 26.21 6.14 -27.68
N GLY A 211 25.92 7.45 -27.74
CA GLY A 211 25.55 8.18 -28.95
C GLY A 211 26.69 8.95 -29.62
N CYS A 212 27.95 8.65 -29.30
CA CYS A 212 29.13 9.33 -29.83
C CYS A 212 30.22 8.35 -30.30
N ASP A 213 31.11 8.83 -31.17
CA ASP A 213 32.36 8.11 -31.48
C ASP A 213 33.40 8.22 -30.34
N ASP A 214 34.52 7.49 -30.44
CA ASP A 214 35.58 7.49 -29.43
C ASP A 214 36.27 8.87 -29.25
N ASN A 215 36.04 9.82 -30.16
CA ASN A 215 36.52 11.20 -30.03
C ASN A 215 35.49 12.11 -29.35
N GLY A 216 34.33 11.58 -28.96
CA GLY A 216 33.23 12.33 -28.36
C GLY A 216 32.40 13.11 -29.38
N VAL A 217 32.44 12.75 -30.66
CA VAL A 217 31.62 13.37 -31.71
C VAL A 217 30.27 12.67 -31.79
N PRO A 218 29.14 13.39 -31.63
CA PRO A 218 27.80 12.81 -31.73
C PRO A 218 27.55 12.11 -33.07
N THR A 219 26.88 10.96 -33.01
CA THR A 219 26.46 10.17 -34.16
C THR A 219 24.93 10.05 -34.21
N ASP A 220 24.40 9.61 -35.35
CA ASP A 220 22.98 9.35 -35.56
C ASP A 220 22.05 10.48 -35.09
N GLN A 221 21.09 10.18 -34.20
CA GLN A 221 20.10 11.15 -33.71
C GLN A 221 20.74 12.26 -32.88
N ASN A 222 21.77 11.94 -32.08
CA ASN A 222 22.48 12.92 -31.27
C ASN A 222 23.13 14.01 -32.14
N ALA A 223 23.65 13.64 -33.31
CA ALA A 223 24.21 14.60 -34.27
C ALA A 223 23.16 15.58 -34.81
N TYR A 224 21.92 15.13 -35.00
CA TYR A 224 20.82 15.99 -35.44
C TYR A 224 20.36 16.93 -34.33
N VAL A 225 20.21 16.43 -33.10
CA VAL A 225 19.88 17.28 -31.94
C VAL A 225 20.98 18.31 -31.69
N GLN A 226 22.25 17.90 -31.73
CA GLN A 226 23.41 18.80 -31.60
C GLN A 226 23.36 19.90 -32.67
N SER A 227 23.23 19.52 -33.94
CA SER A 227 23.20 20.46 -35.07
C SER A 227 22.05 21.46 -34.98
N ALA A 228 20.92 21.06 -34.37
CA ALA A 228 19.75 21.91 -34.23
C ALA A 228 19.89 22.92 -33.07
N PHE A 229 20.43 22.52 -31.92
CA PHE A 229 20.28 23.29 -30.68
C PHE A 229 21.59 23.81 -30.07
N GLU A 230 22.72 23.14 -30.27
CA GLU A 230 23.96 23.43 -29.52
C GLU A 230 24.41 24.90 -29.69
N ALA A 231 24.36 25.40 -30.93
CA ALA A 231 24.76 26.77 -31.24
C ALA A 231 23.93 27.81 -30.46
N LEU A 232 22.64 27.54 -30.20
CA LEU A 232 21.79 28.41 -29.41
C LEU A 232 22.18 28.35 -27.92
N PHE A 233 22.45 27.16 -27.40
CA PHE A 233 22.86 26.99 -25.99
C PHE A 233 24.16 27.70 -25.68
N ILE A 234 25.15 27.61 -26.59
CA ILE A 234 26.40 28.35 -26.47
C ILE A 234 26.17 29.85 -26.59
N LYS A 235 25.40 30.30 -27.60
CA LYS A 235 25.12 31.72 -27.86
C LYS A 235 24.49 32.42 -26.66
N TYR A 236 23.54 31.77 -25.99
CA TYR A 236 22.80 32.32 -24.84
C TYR A 236 23.31 31.81 -23.48
N LYS A 237 24.48 31.16 -23.48
CA LYS A 237 25.22 30.74 -22.28
C LYS A 237 24.40 29.84 -21.34
N VAL A 238 23.60 28.92 -21.89
CA VAL A 238 22.83 27.97 -21.07
C VAL A 238 23.76 27.30 -20.07
N ASP A 239 23.36 27.27 -18.80
CA ASP A 239 24.22 26.80 -17.71
C ASP A 239 24.18 25.27 -17.62
N VAL A 240 22.98 24.70 -17.68
CA VAL A 240 22.75 23.24 -17.60
C VAL A 240 21.73 22.79 -18.63
N VAL A 241 22.04 21.69 -19.33
CA VAL A 241 21.14 20.97 -20.22
C VAL A 241 20.84 19.60 -19.60
N LEU A 242 19.55 19.27 -19.46
CA LEU A 242 19.05 18.08 -18.77
C LEU A 242 18.33 17.14 -19.72
N THR A 243 18.64 15.84 -19.65
CA THR A 243 18.11 14.80 -20.55
C THR A 243 17.65 13.53 -19.81
N GLY A 244 16.69 12.80 -20.38
CA GLY A 244 16.13 11.52 -19.86
C GLY A 244 16.68 10.35 -20.66
N HIS A 245 15.93 9.89 -21.66
CA HIS A 245 16.20 8.98 -22.79
C HIS A 245 17.10 7.75 -22.66
N LYS A 246 18.27 7.84 -22.03
CA LYS A 246 19.11 6.67 -21.79
C LYS A 246 18.94 6.24 -20.35
N HIS A 247 18.79 4.94 -20.11
CA HIS A 247 18.44 4.43 -18.78
C HIS A 247 19.68 4.27 -17.90
N TYR A 248 20.39 5.38 -17.66
CA TYR A 248 21.53 5.48 -16.77
C TYR A 248 21.72 6.94 -16.33
N TYR A 249 22.64 7.19 -15.42
CA TYR A 249 23.05 8.55 -15.07
C TYR A 249 24.37 8.89 -15.72
N GLU A 250 24.46 10.07 -16.32
CA GLU A 250 25.70 10.60 -16.88
C GLU A 250 25.80 12.09 -16.62
N ARG A 251 26.95 12.54 -16.14
CA ARG A 251 27.28 13.95 -16.01
C ARG A 251 28.55 14.24 -16.79
N GLN A 252 28.47 15.28 -17.59
CA GLN A 252 29.48 15.60 -18.56
C GLN A 252 30.22 16.86 -18.10
N LEU A 253 31.42 17.05 -18.65
CA LEU A 253 32.13 18.33 -18.52
C LEU A 253 31.37 19.41 -19.30
N PRO A 254 31.71 20.69 -19.14
CA PRO A 254 31.27 21.71 -20.08
C PRO A 254 31.68 21.32 -21.51
N ILE A 255 30.75 21.27 -22.46
CA ILE A 255 31.03 20.84 -23.85
C ILE A 255 30.68 21.96 -24.83
N ALA A 256 31.56 22.18 -25.80
CA ALA A 256 31.24 22.96 -26.98
C ALA A 256 31.93 22.36 -28.22
N ASN A 257 31.18 22.20 -29.30
CA ASN A 257 31.62 21.62 -30.56
C ASN A 257 32.29 20.24 -30.36
N SER A 258 31.64 19.38 -29.57
CA SER A 258 32.10 18.01 -29.28
C SER A 258 33.43 17.90 -28.49
N ALA A 259 33.86 19.00 -27.84
CA ALA A 259 35.08 19.03 -27.04
C ALA A 259 34.83 19.57 -25.63
N ALA A 260 35.54 19.01 -24.64
CA ALA A 260 35.51 19.50 -23.27
C ALA A 260 36.12 20.92 -23.18
N VAL A 261 35.43 21.81 -22.48
CA VAL A 261 35.84 23.19 -22.21
C VAL A 261 36.21 23.30 -20.72
N LEU A 262 37.49 23.10 -20.41
CA LEU A 262 37.97 23.00 -19.02
C LEU A 262 38.17 24.34 -18.30
N GLY A 263 37.92 25.47 -18.96
CA GLY A 263 38.04 26.79 -18.33
C GLY A 263 37.06 26.93 -17.17
N GLY A 264 37.59 27.10 -15.94
CA GLY A 264 36.79 27.20 -14.72
C GLY A 264 36.48 25.84 -14.07
N VAL A 265 36.98 24.72 -14.59
CA VAL A 265 36.73 23.37 -14.06
C VAL A 265 37.89 22.93 -13.15
N SER A 266 37.59 22.42 -11.96
CA SER A 266 38.58 21.84 -11.05
C SER A 266 39.16 20.51 -11.56
N ASP A 267 40.38 20.17 -11.10
CA ASP A 267 41.07 18.93 -11.51
C ASP A 267 40.31 17.63 -11.16
N ASP A 268 39.43 17.67 -10.15
CA ASP A 268 38.59 16.54 -9.75
C ASP A 268 37.21 16.54 -10.44
N TYR A 269 36.97 17.50 -11.33
CA TYR A 269 35.73 17.70 -12.09
C TYR A 269 34.48 17.86 -11.21
N LYS A 270 34.62 18.34 -9.97
CA LYS A 270 33.50 18.55 -9.02
C LYS A 270 33.11 20.02 -8.83
N ILE A 271 33.97 20.97 -9.15
CA ILE A 271 33.73 22.40 -8.95
C ILE A 271 33.89 23.12 -10.28
N TYR A 272 32.83 23.80 -10.72
CA TYR A 272 32.80 24.58 -11.96
C TYR A 272 32.60 26.06 -11.61
N ASP A 273 33.67 26.84 -11.64
CA ASP A 273 33.66 28.29 -11.43
C ASP A 273 33.43 29.02 -12.75
N ASN A 274 32.18 29.41 -13.00
CA ASN A 274 31.74 30.09 -14.23
C ASN A 274 32.21 29.35 -15.51
N PRO A 275 31.75 28.11 -15.74
CA PRO A 275 32.15 27.34 -16.91
C PRO A 275 31.80 28.07 -18.21
N GLN A 276 32.66 27.96 -19.21
CA GLN A 276 32.54 28.71 -20.47
C GLN A 276 31.67 28.00 -21.54
N ALA A 277 31.03 26.90 -21.17
CA ALA A 277 30.13 26.13 -22.00
C ALA A 277 29.06 25.44 -21.14
N PRO A 278 27.93 25.02 -21.71
CA PRO A 278 26.88 24.32 -20.96
C PRO A 278 27.38 23.00 -20.37
N VAL A 279 26.90 22.68 -19.18
CA VAL A 279 27.04 21.35 -18.57
C VAL A 279 25.86 20.50 -18.98
N TYR A 280 26.12 19.28 -19.42
CA TYR A 280 25.09 18.36 -19.85
C TYR A 280 24.96 17.22 -18.83
N ILE A 281 23.72 16.91 -18.47
CA ILE A 281 23.41 15.88 -17.49
C ILE A 281 22.25 15.02 -17.98
N LEU A 282 22.51 13.72 -18.03
CA LEU A 282 21.56 12.68 -18.35
C LEU A 282 21.14 11.99 -17.05
N THR A 283 19.83 11.92 -16.79
CA THR A 283 19.26 11.36 -15.55
C THR A 283 18.06 10.45 -15.83
N GLY A 284 18.24 9.47 -16.71
CA GLY A 284 17.23 8.49 -17.11
C GLY A 284 17.20 7.20 -16.27
N ALA A 285 17.92 7.16 -15.16
CA ALA A 285 18.03 5.97 -14.32
C ALA A 285 16.86 5.77 -13.33
N THR A 286 15.68 6.32 -13.58
CA THR A 286 14.62 6.40 -12.55
C THR A 286 13.83 5.10 -12.40
N GLY A 287 13.83 4.30 -13.46
CA GLY A 287 13.24 2.96 -13.50
C GLY A 287 12.04 2.89 -14.45
N ASN A 288 12.09 1.94 -15.37
CA ASN A 288 11.01 1.68 -16.32
C ASN A 288 11.01 0.20 -16.76
N VAL A 289 10.11 -0.16 -17.67
CA VAL A 289 9.96 -1.55 -18.16
C VAL A 289 11.17 -2.06 -18.93
N GLU A 290 11.93 -1.16 -19.57
CA GLU A 290 13.06 -1.47 -20.44
C GLU A 290 14.40 -1.62 -19.69
N VAL A 291 14.41 -1.52 -18.34
CA VAL A 291 15.58 -1.67 -17.44
C VAL A 291 16.73 -0.69 -17.73
N LEU A 292 17.80 -0.74 -16.92
CA LEU A 292 19.01 0.06 -17.15
C LEU A 292 19.72 -0.35 -18.45
N THR A 293 20.31 0.62 -19.14
CA THR A 293 21.10 0.36 -20.35
C THR A 293 22.48 -0.18 -19.98
N ASP A 294 22.92 -1.24 -20.65
CA ASP A 294 24.27 -1.77 -20.48
C ASP A 294 25.34 -0.71 -20.78
N ALA A 295 26.45 -0.76 -20.04
CA ALA A 295 27.57 0.15 -20.28
C ALA A 295 28.08 0.02 -21.73
N PRO A 296 28.20 1.12 -22.48
CA PRO A 296 28.74 1.11 -23.84
C PRO A 296 30.22 0.74 -23.82
N THR A 297 30.71 0.23 -24.94
CA THR A 297 32.12 -0.20 -25.09
C THR A 297 33.10 0.95 -25.34
N GLY A 298 32.58 2.14 -25.67
CA GLY A 298 33.36 3.35 -25.95
C GLY A 298 33.51 4.27 -24.74
N THR A 299 34.39 5.27 -24.87
CA THR A 299 34.57 6.34 -23.89
C THR A 299 34.54 7.68 -24.60
N SER A 300 33.99 8.72 -23.96
CA SER A 300 34.08 10.08 -24.47
C SER A 300 35.03 10.93 -23.61
N PRO A 301 35.88 11.78 -24.22
CA PRO A 301 36.89 12.57 -23.50
C PRO A 301 36.28 13.65 -22.59
N TRP A 302 35.01 13.99 -22.79
CA TRP A 302 34.28 14.96 -21.99
C TRP A 302 33.40 14.34 -20.89
N ASN A 303 33.35 13.02 -20.74
CA ASN A 303 32.53 12.40 -19.70
C ASN A 303 33.17 12.60 -18.31
N ALA A 304 32.40 13.07 -17.33
CA ALA A 304 32.91 13.41 -15.99
C ALA A 304 32.49 12.39 -14.92
N ALA A 305 31.29 11.84 -14.99
CA ALA A 305 30.79 10.82 -14.07
C ALA A 305 29.67 10.03 -14.74
N VAL A 306 29.59 8.73 -14.46
CA VAL A 306 28.55 7.86 -15.01
C VAL A 306 28.18 6.77 -14.01
N ASP A 307 26.92 6.35 -14.03
CA ASP A 307 26.41 5.19 -13.31
C ASP A 307 25.41 4.43 -14.19
N TYR A 308 25.79 3.22 -14.60
CA TYR A 308 24.99 2.32 -15.41
C TYR A 308 24.30 1.21 -14.59
N GLU A 309 24.59 1.14 -13.29
CA GLU A 309 24.29 -0.04 -12.47
C GLU A 309 23.14 0.20 -11.49
N HIS A 310 22.86 1.47 -11.18
CA HIS A 310 21.89 1.82 -10.14
C HIS A 310 20.74 2.65 -10.69
N TYR A 311 19.55 2.33 -10.21
CA TYR A 311 18.43 3.26 -10.32
C TYR A 311 18.66 4.48 -9.41
N GLY A 312 18.12 5.63 -9.78
CA GLY A 312 18.35 6.88 -9.06
C GLY A 312 17.58 8.05 -9.64
N TYR A 313 17.61 9.16 -8.92
CA TYR A 313 17.08 10.44 -9.38
C TYR A 313 18.04 11.56 -9.01
N SER A 314 17.93 12.70 -9.67
CA SER A 314 18.81 13.84 -9.41
C SER A 314 18.14 14.87 -8.53
N THR A 315 18.96 15.57 -7.75
CA THR A 315 18.57 16.76 -6.97
C THR A 315 19.44 17.93 -7.38
N LEU A 316 18.81 19.10 -7.44
CA LEU A 316 19.45 20.37 -7.71
C LEU A 316 19.09 21.35 -6.59
N GLU A 317 20.10 21.92 -5.97
CA GLU A 317 19.96 23.00 -4.99
C GLU A 317 20.61 24.26 -5.57
N ALA A 318 19.83 25.32 -5.78
CA ALA A 318 20.36 26.57 -6.34
C ALA A 318 20.02 27.76 -5.46
N ASN A 319 21.00 28.65 -5.29
CA ASN A 319 20.76 30.04 -4.92
C ASN A 319 21.30 30.93 -6.04
N ARG A 320 21.33 32.24 -5.86
CA ARG A 320 21.74 33.17 -6.93
C ARG A 320 23.20 33.07 -7.39
N THR A 321 24.05 32.35 -6.65
CA THR A 321 25.51 32.28 -6.90
C THR A 321 26.04 30.86 -7.00
N THR A 322 25.32 29.86 -6.50
CA THR A 322 25.75 28.46 -6.53
C THR A 322 24.62 27.55 -6.99
N LEU A 323 24.95 26.57 -7.81
CA LEU A 323 24.11 25.43 -8.18
C LEU A 323 24.85 24.15 -7.77
N LEU A 324 24.21 23.35 -6.93
CA LEU A 324 24.72 22.07 -6.46
C LEU A 324 23.88 20.94 -7.07
N TRP A 325 24.55 20.00 -7.72
CA TRP A 325 23.93 18.82 -8.32
C TRP A 325 24.31 17.56 -7.55
N LYS A 326 23.34 16.69 -7.29
CA LYS A 326 23.59 15.36 -6.73
C LYS A 326 22.74 14.32 -7.45
N PHE A 327 23.35 13.21 -7.84
CA PHE A 327 22.61 12.02 -8.21
C PHE A 327 22.43 11.14 -6.98
N ILE A 328 21.19 10.82 -6.66
CA ILE A 328 20.80 10.04 -5.50
C ILE A 328 20.49 8.63 -5.98
N LEU A 329 21.36 7.69 -5.59
CA LEU A 329 21.17 6.28 -5.87
C LEU A 329 20.00 5.75 -5.04
N ILE A 330 19.09 5.07 -5.71
CA ILE A 330 18.10 4.20 -5.11
C ILE A 330 18.84 2.88 -4.82
N THR A 331 19.55 2.83 -3.70
CA THR A 331 20.21 1.60 -3.27
C THR A 331 19.16 0.68 -2.64
N LEU A 332 18.72 -0.33 -3.39
CA LEU A 332 18.30 -1.61 -2.81
C LEU A 332 19.41 -2.65 -3.03
N PRO A 333 19.48 -3.70 -2.19
CA PRO A 333 20.45 -4.78 -2.37
C PRO A 333 20.16 -5.46 -3.70
N VAL A 334 21.10 -5.34 -4.64
CA VAL A 334 21.07 -6.15 -5.85
C VAL A 334 21.32 -7.61 -5.45
N CYS A 335 20.25 -8.41 -5.45
CA CYS A 335 20.34 -9.86 -5.56
C CYS A 335 20.55 -10.19 -7.05
N THR A 336 21.79 -10.14 -7.52
CA THR A 336 22.15 -10.66 -8.86
C THR A 336 22.06 -12.18 -8.85
N ILE A 337 20.92 -12.73 -9.27
CA ILE A 337 20.91 -14.04 -9.92
C ILE A 337 21.34 -13.80 -11.37
N GLY A 338 22.64 -13.94 -11.63
CA GLY A 338 23.17 -13.90 -12.99
C GLY A 338 22.61 -15.06 -13.81
N MET A 339 21.69 -14.75 -14.72
CA MET A 339 21.34 -15.63 -15.83
C MET A 339 22.23 -15.28 -17.02
N ASN A 340 23.30 -16.06 -17.22
CA ASN A 340 23.98 -16.10 -18.50
C ASN A 340 23.45 -17.27 -19.35
N ALA A 341 23.10 -16.90 -20.58
CA ALA A 341 22.63 -17.65 -21.73
C ALA A 341 22.84 -19.19 -21.77
N PHE A 342 21.73 -19.87 -22.07
CA PHE A 342 21.58 -21.00 -23.00
C PHE A 342 22.86 -21.66 -23.54
N ALA A 343 23.21 -22.84 -23.01
CA ALA A 343 23.72 -23.95 -23.81
C ALA A 343 23.54 -25.32 -23.11
N LEU A 344 22.98 -26.27 -23.86
CA LEU A 344 22.99 -27.74 -23.70
C LEU A 344 22.08 -28.45 -22.66
N LYS A 345 21.00 -29.01 -23.24
CA LYS A 345 20.23 -30.23 -22.96
C LYS A 345 20.70 -31.23 -21.87
N LEU A 346 19.69 -31.74 -21.15
CA LEU A 346 19.47 -33.10 -20.61
C LEU A 346 20.60 -33.79 -19.82
N LEU A 347 20.42 -34.00 -18.50
CA LEU A 347 20.06 -35.29 -17.86
C LEU A 347 20.29 -35.25 -16.34
N ALA A 348 19.24 -35.63 -15.60
CA ALA A 348 19.20 -36.37 -14.34
C ALA A 348 20.14 -36.03 -13.16
N ALA A 349 19.49 -35.55 -12.09
CA ALA A 349 19.58 -36.02 -10.70
C ALA A 349 20.95 -36.29 -10.06
N VAL A 350 21.38 -35.41 -9.14
CA VAL A 350 21.88 -35.80 -7.81
C VAL A 350 21.53 -34.70 -6.80
N ALA A 351 21.00 -35.12 -5.65
CA ALA A 351 20.61 -34.29 -4.52
C ALA A 351 21.78 -33.45 -3.95
N GLY A 352 21.47 -32.19 -3.62
CA GLY A 352 22.25 -31.34 -2.72
C GLY A 352 21.27 -30.65 -1.79
N ILE A 353 21.31 -31.03 -0.51
CA ILE A 353 20.49 -30.49 0.58
C ILE A 353 20.84 -29.01 0.75
N ALA A 354 19.84 -28.13 0.69
CA ALA A 354 19.94 -26.74 1.16
C ALA A 354 18.73 -26.47 2.07
N ALA A 355 19.02 -25.78 3.17
CA ALA A 355 18.29 -25.72 4.42
C ALA A 355 16.90 -25.05 4.33
N ALA A 356 16.09 -25.32 5.35
CA ALA A 356 14.83 -24.64 5.63
C ALA A 356 15.10 -23.14 5.84
N ASN A 357 14.68 -22.30 4.89
CA ASN A 357 14.76 -20.85 5.03
C ASN A 357 13.35 -20.26 4.88
N VAL A 358 12.63 -20.15 5.99
CA VAL A 358 11.75 -19.01 6.22
C VAL A 358 12.03 -18.55 7.65
N ILE A 359 12.89 -17.54 7.73
CA ILE A 359 13.31 -16.87 8.96
C ILE A 359 13.23 -15.40 8.58
N VAL A 360 12.52 -14.59 9.36
CA VAL A 360 12.52 -13.12 9.27
C VAL A 360 13.93 -12.65 8.89
N ASP A 361 14.07 -11.96 7.77
CA ASP A 361 15.37 -11.51 7.27
C ASP A 361 15.58 -10.03 7.52
N ASP A 362 16.82 -9.56 7.34
CA ASP A 362 17.22 -8.18 7.60
C ASP A 362 16.38 -7.15 6.84
N ALA A 363 15.68 -7.51 5.76
CA ALA A 363 14.75 -6.61 5.07
C ALA A 363 13.49 -6.28 5.91
N THR A 364 13.22 -7.06 6.96
CA THR A 364 12.15 -6.79 7.94
C THR A 364 12.55 -5.70 8.94
N CYS A 365 13.85 -5.43 9.08
CA CYS A 365 14.39 -4.50 10.07
C CYS A 365 14.61 -3.11 9.48
N VAL A 366 13.96 -2.10 10.06
CA VAL A 366 14.04 -0.71 9.60
C VAL A 366 14.39 0.20 10.76
N ARG A 367 15.39 1.07 10.60
CA ARG A 367 15.68 2.10 11.60
C ARG A 367 14.55 3.12 11.65
N ASN A 368 13.95 3.29 12.82
CA ASN A 368 13.15 4.46 13.13
C ASN A 368 14.11 5.63 13.42
N LYS A 369 14.14 6.62 12.52
CA LYS A 369 15.07 7.76 12.59
C LYS A 369 14.72 8.77 13.69
N GLU A 370 13.49 8.77 14.18
CA GLU A 370 13.02 9.68 15.23
C GLU A 370 13.37 9.16 16.63
N LEU A 371 13.29 7.84 16.81
CA LEU A 371 13.56 7.14 18.07
C LEU A 371 14.98 6.57 18.18
N ASP A 372 15.71 6.55 17.06
CA ASP A 372 17.05 5.96 16.91
C ASP A 372 17.16 4.47 17.30
N VAL A 373 16.16 3.69 16.92
CA VAL A 373 16.01 2.25 17.24
C VAL A 373 15.67 1.44 15.99
N CYS A 374 16.07 0.17 15.93
CA CYS A 374 15.70 -0.75 14.86
C CYS A 374 14.30 -1.32 15.14
N GLN A 375 13.37 -1.16 14.21
CA GLN A 375 11.99 -1.60 14.33
C GLN A 375 11.71 -2.82 13.45
N PRO A 376 10.85 -3.75 13.91
CA PRO A 376 10.31 -3.80 15.27
C PRO A 376 11.42 -4.16 16.29
N GLU A 377 11.53 -3.39 17.38
CA GLU A 377 12.57 -3.58 18.41
C GLU A 377 12.59 -5.00 18.98
N SER A 378 11.45 -5.68 18.94
CA SER A 378 11.31 -7.07 19.39
C SER A 378 12.13 -8.06 18.56
N LEU A 379 12.34 -7.81 17.27
CA LEU A 379 12.99 -8.73 16.32
C LEU A 379 14.29 -8.19 15.74
N CYS A 380 14.50 -6.89 15.83
CA CYS A 380 15.59 -6.19 15.18
C CYS A 380 16.49 -5.56 16.23
N GLU A 381 17.79 -5.64 16.02
CA GLU A 381 18.79 -4.96 16.84
C GLU A 381 19.82 -4.27 15.95
N TYR A 382 20.56 -3.34 16.55
CA TYR A 382 21.75 -2.82 15.89
C TYR A 382 22.86 -3.85 15.97
N ASP A 383 23.24 -4.41 14.83
CA ASP A 383 24.42 -5.24 14.67
C ASP A 383 25.28 -4.69 13.53
N TYR A 384 26.38 -4.03 13.91
CA TYR A 384 27.31 -3.37 13.00
C TYR A 384 28.29 -4.38 12.42
N ASN A 385 28.14 -4.69 11.14
CA ASN A 385 29.05 -5.57 10.41
C ASN A 385 29.98 -4.77 9.49
N LEU A 386 31.20 -5.30 9.32
CA LEU A 386 32.23 -4.65 8.50
C LEU A 386 31.80 -4.68 7.02
N GLY A 387 31.29 -3.56 6.51
CA GLY A 387 30.67 -3.48 5.18
C GLY A 387 29.31 -2.78 5.18
N ASP A 388 28.73 -2.46 6.34
CA ASP A 388 27.52 -1.64 6.44
C ASP A 388 27.81 -0.21 5.95
N LEU A 389 27.08 0.23 4.92
CA LEU A 389 27.21 1.55 4.28
C LEU A 389 26.16 2.55 4.80
N THR A 390 25.12 2.07 5.48
CA THR A 390 24.03 2.86 6.07
C THR A 390 23.62 2.32 7.43
N PHE A 391 23.09 3.17 8.30
CA PHE A 391 22.59 2.75 9.61
C PHE A 391 21.39 1.80 9.57
N ASN A 392 20.65 1.74 8.46
CA ASN A 392 19.57 0.75 8.29
C ASN A 392 20.14 -0.65 8.03
N GLN A 393 21.28 -0.76 7.36
CA GLN A 393 21.95 -2.05 7.15
C GLN A 393 22.52 -2.62 8.45
N SER A 394 22.77 -1.74 9.43
CA SER A 394 23.11 -2.14 10.78
C SER A 394 21.88 -2.53 11.60
N CYS A 395 20.64 -2.28 11.13
CA CYS A 395 19.45 -2.88 11.72
C CYS A 395 19.24 -4.27 11.14
N ARG A 396 19.61 -5.27 11.93
CA ARG A 396 19.56 -6.67 11.53
C ARG A 396 18.60 -7.42 12.41
N VAL A 397 18.13 -8.53 11.87
CA VAL A 397 17.34 -9.45 12.64
C VAL A 397 18.20 -10.06 13.75
N LYS A 398 17.69 -10.03 14.99
CA LYS A 398 18.40 -10.54 16.17
C LYS A 398 18.88 -11.96 15.95
N GLU A 399 20.10 -12.27 16.40
CA GLU A 399 20.61 -13.64 16.33
C GLU A 399 19.65 -14.59 17.08
N GLY A 400 19.16 -15.62 16.40
CA GLY A 400 18.16 -16.54 16.93
C GLY A 400 16.72 -16.03 16.88
N VAL A 401 16.40 -15.09 15.99
CA VAL A 401 15.04 -14.50 15.80
C VAL A 401 13.89 -15.51 15.83
N ASN A 402 14.11 -16.74 15.36
CA ASN A 402 13.07 -17.75 15.34
C ASN A 402 12.51 -18.10 16.72
N PHE A 403 13.31 -17.89 17.77
CA PHE A 403 12.90 -18.10 19.16
C PHE A 403 12.23 -16.86 19.76
N TYR A 404 12.33 -15.68 19.11
CA TYR A 404 11.71 -14.45 19.61
C TYR A 404 10.20 -14.46 19.36
N PRO A 405 9.39 -13.98 20.33
CA PRO A 405 7.96 -13.79 20.14
C PRO A 405 7.63 -12.80 19.02
N GLN A 406 6.72 -13.20 18.13
CA GLN A 406 6.17 -12.40 17.03
C GLN A 406 4.66 -12.43 17.05
N GLN A 407 4.02 -11.61 16.19
CA GLN A 407 2.58 -11.64 15.98
C GLN A 407 1.82 -11.52 17.32
N ILE A 408 2.33 -10.68 18.23
CA ILE A 408 1.78 -10.54 19.57
C ILE A 408 0.41 -9.88 19.47
N HIS A 409 -0.61 -10.52 20.00
CA HIS A 409 -1.98 -10.01 19.95
C HIS A 409 -2.81 -10.39 21.17
N LEU A 410 -3.83 -9.57 21.41
CA LEU A 410 -4.66 -9.60 22.60
C LEU A 410 -6.12 -9.90 22.26
N ALA A 411 -6.81 -10.62 23.14
CA ALA A 411 -8.26 -10.81 23.08
C ALA A 411 -8.87 -10.79 24.48
N PHE A 412 -10.02 -10.15 24.66
CA PHE A 412 -10.71 -10.17 25.95
C PHE A 412 -11.04 -11.60 26.38
N ALA A 413 -11.00 -11.83 27.69
CA ALA A 413 -11.28 -13.13 28.29
C ALA A 413 -11.90 -13.01 29.69
N GLY A 414 -12.17 -14.15 30.31
CA GLY A 414 -12.68 -14.22 31.68
C GLY A 414 -14.20 -14.28 31.76
N LYS A 415 -14.70 -15.00 32.78
CA LYS A 415 -16.15 -15.21 32.98
C LYS A 415 -16.89 -13.95 33.41
N LYS A 416 -16.17 -12.97 33.96
CA LYS A 416 -16.68 -11.65 34.34
C LYS A 416 -15.97 -10.61 33.49
N THR A 417 -16.71 -9.61 33.04
CA THR A 417 -16.19 -8.51 32.24
C THR A 417 -14.96 -7.87 32.88
N GLY A 418 -13.90 -7.71 32.09
CA GLY A 418 -12.67 -7.02 32.53
C GLY A 418 -11.76 -7.83 33.45
N THR A 419 -12.08 -9.11 33.71
CA THR A 419 -11.29 -9.93 34.65
C THR A 419 -10.31 -10.88 33.98
N GLY A 420 -10.23 -10.87 32.64
CA GLY A 420 -9.28 -11.68 31.92
C GLY A 420 -8.86 -11.07 30.59
N MET A 421 -7.69 -11.50 30.14
CA MET A 421 -7.09 -11.14 28.87
C MET A 421 -6.32 -12.34 28.34
N THR A 422 -6.54 -12.73 27.09
CA THR A 422 -5.69 -13.71 26.43
C THR A 422 -4.57 -13.00 25.69
N VAL A 423 -3.34 -13.39 25.99
CA VAL A 423 -2.14 -12.96 25.28
C VAL A 423 -1.68 -14.10 24.37
N SER A 424 -1.49 -13.79 23.10
CA SER A 424 -1.09 -14.74 22.07
C SER A 424 0.15 -14.23 21.33
N TRP A 425 1.01 -15.15 20.90
CA TRP A 425 2.19 -14.84 20.08
C TRP A 425 2.62 -16.07 19.28
N ALA A 426 3.56 -15.89 18.36
CA ALA A 426 4.14 -16.96 17.56
C ALA A 426 5.67 -17.01 17.68
N THR A 427 6.25 -18.19 17.49
CA THR A 427 7.69 -18.42 17.32
C THR A 427 7.93 -19.41 16.18
N TYR A 428 8.94 -19.18 15.36
CA TYR A 428 9.28 -20.10 14.25
C TYR A 428 9.98 -21.37 14.74
N GLU A 429 10.57 -21.33 15.93
CA GLU A 429 11.15 -22.48 16.63
C GLU A 429 10.39 -22.84 17.91
N GLU A 430 10.55 -24.08 18.36
CA GLU A 430 9.86 -24.60 19.55
C GLU A 430 10.46 -23.98 20.84
N VAL A 431 9.66 -23.19 21.57
CA VAL A 431 10.01 -22.64 22.89
C VAL A 431 9.19 -23.35 23.97
N ARG A 432 9.76 -24.40 24.57
CA ARG A 432 9.03 -25.29 25.52
C ARG A 432 8.70 -24.67 26.87
N ASP A 433 9.40 -23.60 27.23
CA ASP A 433 9.25 -22.89 28.49
C ASP A 433 8.69 -21.47 28.29
N SER A 434 7.96 -21.28 27.17
CA SER A 434 7.13 -20.11 26.90
C SER A 434 6.34 -19.70 28.14
N SER A 435 6.42 -18.42 28.50
CA SER A 435 5.86 -17.85 29.72
C SER A 435 5.39 -16.42 29.49
N VAL A 436 4.53 -15.94 30.40
CA VAL A 436 4.05 -14.55 30.45
C VAL A 436 4.45 -13.95 31.79
N TRP A 437 4.88 -12.69 31.76
CA TRP A 437 5.03 -11.87 32.95
C TRP A 437 4.03 -10.72 32.90
N LEU A 438 3.46 -10.36 34.06
CA LEU A 438 2.42 -9.36 34.18
C LEU A 438 2.70 -8.45 35.39
N GLY A 439 2.38 -7.17 35.29
CA GLY A 439 2.44 -6.23 36.40
C GLY A 439 1.58 -4.99 36.19
N GLU A 440 1.33 -4.24 37.27
CA GLU A 440 0.64 -2.94 37.20
C GLU A 440 1.58 -1.77 36.84
N SER A 441 2.89 -2.04 36.77
CA SER A 441 3.91 -1.11 36.31
C SER A 441 4.97 -1.82 35.47
N GLU A 442 5.56 -1.11 34.52
CA GLU A 442 6.59 -1.61 33.60
C GLU A 442 7.79 -2.26 34.30
N ASP A 443 8.23 -1.70 35.43
CA ASP A 443 9.41 -2.17 36.18
C ASP A 443 9.13 -3.36 37.12
N MET A 444 7.87 -3.76 37.31
CA MET A 444 7.46 -4.78 38.29
C MET A 444 6.59 -5.85 37.65
N LEU A 445 7.20 -6.64 36.75
CA LEU A 445 6.53 -7.78 36.11
C LEU A 445 6.81 -9.08 36.86
N GLU A 446 5.75 -9.76 37.29
CA GLU A 446 5.83 -11.06 37.95
C GLU A 446 5.51 -12.20 36.98
N LEU A 447 6.19 -13.33 37.13
CA LEU A 447 5.93 -14.51 36.31
C LEU A 447 4.53 -15.05 36.62
N VAL A 448 3.70 -15.22 35.59
CA VAL A 448 2.37 -15.81 35.72
C VAL A 448 2.50 -17.32 35.84
N ASP A 449 2.00 -17.90 36.95
CA ASP A 449 2.00 -19.34 37.20
C ASP A 449 0.82 -20.05 36.50
N THR A 450 0.71 -19.83 35.19
CA THR A 450 -0.28 -20.50 34.32
C THR A 450 0.46 -21.09 33.12
N PRO A 451 0.24 -22.37 32.79
CA PRO A 451 0.89 -22.98 31.63
C PRO A 451 0.46 -22.30 30.32
N VAL A 452 1.44 -21.99 29.48
CA VAL A 452 1.20 -21.53 28.11
C VAL A 452 0.84 -22.74 27.23
N SER A 453 -0.23 -22.64 26.44
CA SER A 453 -0.50 -23.63 25.40
C SER A 453 0.28 -23.30 24.14
N SER A 454 1.00 -24.27 23.57
CA SER A 454 1.70 -24.13 22.30
C SER A 454 1.20 -25.14 21.27
N VAL A 455 0.86 -24.69 20.07
CA VAL A 455 0.27 -25.51 19.00
C VAL A 455 0.81 -25.09 17.64
N SER A 456 1.06 -26.05 16.76
CA SER A 456 1.33 -25.82 15.33
C SER A 456 0.32 -26.59 14.50
N TYR A 457 -0.29 -25.93 13.50
CA TYR A 457 -1.26 -26.57 12.60
C TYR A 457 -0.64 -27.02 11.27
N TYR A 458 0.46 -26.38 10.86
CA TYR A 458 1.14 -26.66 9.60
C TYR A 458 2.67 -26.62 9.77
N HIS A 459 3.33 -27.62 9.22
CA HIS A 459 4.78 -27.66 9.08
C HIS A 459 5.17 -28.45 7.82
N ASP A 460 6.27 -28.06 7.21
CA ASP A 460 6.95 -28.83 6.17
C ASP A 460 8.47 -28.79 6.35
N LYS A 461 9.23 -29.05 5.29
CA LYS A 461 10.71 -29.05 5.37
C LYS A 461 11.30 -27.65 5.43
N ALA A 462 10.57 -26.63 4.99
CA ALA A 462 11.01 -25.25 4.84
C ALA A 462 10.31 -24.31 5.84
N TYR A 463 9.15 -24.70 6.37
CA TYR A 463 8.34 -23.87 7.25
C TYR A 463 7.89 -24.60 8.51
N ASN A 464 7.96 -23.88 9.63
CA ASN A 464 7.37 -24.26 10.91
C ASN A 464 6.97 -22.99 11.68
N LEU A 465 5.85 -23.04 12.40
CA LEU A 465 5.40 -21.96 13.26
C LEU A 465 4.63 -22.54 14.45
N PHE A 466 4.92 -22.04 15.64
CA PHE A 466 4.27 -22.40 16.89
C PHE A 466 3.48 -21.20 17.41
N HIS A 467 2.19 -21.40 17.66
CA HIS A 467 1.29 -20.42 18.25
C HIS A 467 1.16 -20.70 19.74
N HIS A 468 1.39 -19.66 20.54
CA HIS A 468 1.37 -19.69 21.99
C HIS A 468 0.22 -18.85 22.49
N HIS A 469 -0.50 -19.36 23.48
CA HIS A 469 -1.60 -18.64 24.12
C HIS A 469 -1.57 -18.84 25.63
N LEU A 470 -1.87 -17.76 26.35
CA LEU A 470 -2.13 -17.79 27.78
C LEU A 470 -3.28 -16.85 28.11
N THR A 471 -4.27 -17.36 28.83
CA THR A 471 -5.39 -16.56 29.35
C THR A 471 -5.09 -16.14 30.78
N LEU A 472 -4.86 -14.84 30.97
CA LEU A 472 -4.76 -14.19 32.27
C LEU A 472 -6.15 -14.12 32.92
N SER A 473 -6.21 -14.40 34.22
CA SER A 473 -7.43 -14.32 35.02
C SER A 473 -7.26 -13.39 36.22
N ASP A 474 -8.36 -13.13 36.91
CA ASP A 474 -8.40 -12.37 38.16
C ASP A 474 -7.83 -10.95 38.04
N LEU A 475 -7.90 -10.38 36.84
CA LEU A 475 -7.51 -9.00 36.57
C LEU A 475 -8.55 -8.02 37.12
N THR A 476 -8.11 -6.81 37.46
CA THR A 476 -9.02 -5.73 37.82
C THR A 476 -9.62 -5.11 36.55
N PRO A 477 -10.95 -4.93 36.45
CA PRO A 477 -11.57 -4.24 35.33
C PRO A 477 -11.06 -2.81 35.14
N ARG A 478 -11.08 -2.30 33.90
CA ARG A 478 -10.62 -0.94 33.54
C ARG A 478 -9.26 -0.56 34.15
N THR A 479 -8.30 -1.48 34.10
CA THR A 479 -6.97 -1.31 34.67
C THR A 479 -5.91 -1.55 33.60
N LYS A 480 -4.90 -0.67 33.57
CA LYS A 480 -3.75 -0.82 32.70
C LYS A 480 -2.79 -1.85 33.29
N TYR A 481 -2.42 -2.85 32.52
CA TYR A 481 -1.39 -3.82 32.87
C TYR A 481 -0.25 -3.78 31.85
N PHE A 482 0.95 -4.04 32.33
CA PHE A 482 2.16 -4.22 31.55
C PHE A 482 2.49 -5.70 31.49
N TYR A 483 2.95 -6.17 30.33
CA TYR A 483 3.26 -7.58 30.14
C TYR A 483 4.43 -7.79 29.18
N LYS A 484 5.05 -8.97 29.28
CA LYS A 484 5.97 -9.49 28.27
C LYS A 484 5.81 -10.99 28.14
N VAL A 485 6.25 -11.54 27.01
CA VAL A 485 6.13 -12.97 26.70
C VAL A 485 7.48 -13.55 26.24
N GLY A 486 7.63 -14.88 26.26
CA GLY A 486 8.81 -15.56 25.72
C GLY A 486 9.38 -16.63 26.65
N SER A 487 10.65 -17.00 26.44
CA SER A 487 11.29 -18.10 27.19
C SER A 487 11.58 -17.72 28.65
N ARG A 488 11.20 -18.61 29.58
CA ARG A 488 11.52 -18.46 31.01
C ARG A 488 13.00 -18.66 31.32
N GLY A 489 13.62 -19.64 30.67
CA GLY A 489 14.99 -20.09 30.91
C GLY A 489 16.02 -19.28 30.15
N ASP A 490 15.67 -18.79 28.95
CA ASP A 490 16.53 -17.94 28.14
C ASP A 490 15.93 -16.55 27.96
N LYS A 491 16.32 -15.63 28.84
CA LYS A 491 15.81 -14.25 28.85
C LYS A 491 16.11 -13.48 27.56
N LYS A 492 17.06 -13.94 26.73
CA LYS A 492 17.33 -13.36 25.40
C LYS A 492 16.07 -13.43 24.52
N TYR A 493 15.33 -14.54 24.60
CA TYR A 493 14.14 -14.79 23.78
C TYR A 493 12.86 -14.34 24.49
N THR A 494 12.87 -13.12 25.02
CA THR A 494 11.68 -12.45 25.56
C THR A 494 11.35 -11.21 24.73
N SER A 495 10.06 -10.89 24.66
CA SER A 495 9.58 -9.68 23.99
C SER A 495 9.94 -8.42 24.79
N ASP A 496 9.80 -7.26 24.15
CA ASP A 496 9.69 -5.99 24.85
C ASP A 496 8.48 -5.98 25.79
N VAL A 497 8.41 -4.97 26.66
CA VAL A 497 7.26 -4.76 27.53
C VAL A 497 6.17 -4.02 26.77
N TYR A 498 5.01 -4.64 26.69
CA TYR A 498 3.79 -4.06 26.11
C TYR A 498 2.81 -3.73 27.21
N SER A 499 1.72 -3.03 26.87
CA SER A 499 0.67 -2.74 27.84
C SER A 499 -0.71 -2.77 27.22
N PHE A 500 -1.71 -3.18 28.01
CA PHE A 500 -3.11 -3.20 27.59
C PHE A 500 -4.02 -2.65 28.69
N MET A 501 -5.25 -2.32 28.30
CA MET A 501 -6.33 -1.94 29.22
C MET A 501 -7.35 -3.08 29.30
N THR A 502 -7.70 -3.53 30.51
CA THR A 502 -8.78 -4.52 30.68
C THR A 502 -10.15 -3.92 30.36
N ALA A 503 -11.10 -4.78 29.99
CA ALA A 503 -12.43 -4.33 29.60
C ALA A 503 -13.13 -3.53 30.72
N ARG A 504 -13.96 -2.58 30.29
CA ARG A 504 -14.78 -1.76 31.20
C ARG A 504 -15.88 -2.60 31.83
N PRO A 505 -16.15 -2.47 33.14
CA PRO A 505 -17.32 -3.07 33.75
C PRO A 505 -18.61 -2.44 33.17
N ALA A 506 -19.72 -3.18 33.22
CA ALA A 506 -21.02 -2.70 32.72
C ALA A 506 -21.56 -1.43 33.42
N THR A 507 -21.01 -1.10 34.59
CA THR A 507 -21.33 0.11 35.37
C THR A 507 -20.52 1.34 34.97
N ASP A 508 -19.61 1.23 33.99
CA ASP A 508 -18.90 2.37 33.44
C ASP A 508 -19.78 3.07 32.40
N ASP A 509 -20.17 4.31 32.69
CA ASP A 509 -21.08 5.13 31.89
C ASP A 509 -20.35 6.04 30.90
N SER A 510 -19.02 6.03 30.90
CA SER A 510 -18.23 6.87 29.97
C SER A 510 -18.31 6.36 28.53
N THR A 511 -18.11 7.27 27.58
CA THR A 511 -18.09 6.93 26.16
C THR A 511 -16.91 5.99 25.87
N PHE A 512 -17.23 4.89 25.21
CA PHE A 512 -16.33 3.85 24.73
C PHE A 512 -16.17 3.98 23.20
N HIS A 513 -15.01 3.60 22.66
CA HIS A 513 -14.69 3.71 21.22
C HIS A 513 -14.26 2.36 20.61
N VAL A 514 -14.95 1.88 19.55
CA VAL A 514 -14.58 0.69 18.76
C VAL A 514 -14.14 1.13 17.36
N ILE A 515 -13.15 0.44 16.80
CA ILE A 515 -12.95 0.37 15.34
C ILE A 515 -13.54 -0.93 14.80
N VAL A 516 -14.36 -0.84 13.75
CA VAL A 516 -15.01 -1.99 13.12
C VAL A 516 -14.71 -2.02 11.62
N TYR A 517 -14.33 -3.18 11.11
CA TYR A 517 -14.21 -3.45 9.67
C TYR A 517 -14.23 -4.95 9.40
N GLY A 518 -14.53 -5.36 8.17
CA GLY A 518 -14.23 -6.69 7.64
C GLY A 518 -13.27 -6.59 6.45
N ASP A 519 -12.76 -7.73 5.98
CA ASP A 519 -12.23 -7.84 4.62
C ASP A 519 -10.98 -6.94 4.38
N LEU A 520 -10.05 -6.97 5.33
CA LEU A 520 -8.88 -6.09 5.31
C LEU A 520 -7.80 -6.60 4.37
N GLY A 521 -7.37 -7.85 4.53
CA GLY A 521 -6.24 -8.40 3.79
C GLY A 521 -4.94 -7.62 3.96
N ASP A 522 -3.90 -8.04 3.24
CA ASP A 522 -2.62 -7.34 3.17
C ASP A 522 -2.34 -6.98 1.70
N GLY A 523 -1.98 -5.73 1.41
CA GLY A 523 -1.75 -5.28 0.04
C GLY A 523 -1.82 -3.77 -0.16
N GLU A 524 -1.75 -3.34 -1.43
CA GLU A 524 -1.77 -1.92 -1.81
C GLU A 524 -3.08 -1.22 -1.39
N ASN A 525 -4.20 -1.92 -1.44
CA ASN A 525 -5.51 -1.39 -1.09
C ASN A 525 -5.68 -1.18 0.44
N SER A 526 -5.07 -2.01 1.28
CA SER A 526 -5.19 -1.94 2.74
C SER A 526 -4.13 -1.08 3.42
N VAL A 527 -3.14 -0.59 2.67
CA VAL A 527 -1.98 0.15 3.22
C VAL A 527 -2.40 1.37 4.06
N ASN A 528 -3.39 2.14 3.58
CA ASN A 528 -3.85 3.33 4.28
C ASN A 528 -4.62 2.93 5.55
N THR A 529 -5.50 1.93 5.45
CA THR A 529 -6.24 1.40 6.61
C THR A 529 -5.26 0.94 7.70
N ILE A 530 -4.28 0.09 7.36
CA ILE A 530 -3.27 -0.42 8.29
C ILE A 530 -2.44 0.73 8.90
N ALA A 531 -2.02 1.71 8.09
CA ALA A 531 -1.26 2.86 8.54
C ALA A 531 -2.04 3.72 9.55
N HIS A 532 -3.36 3.82 9.42
CA HIS A 532 -4.22 4.52 10.39
C HIS A 532 -4.39 3.72 11.67
N LEU A 533 -4.66 2.41 11.57
CA LEU A 533 -4.81 1.54 12.74
C LEU A 533 -3.56 1.51 13.62
N ASN A 534 -2.37 1.45 13.01
CA ASN A 534 -1.10 1.40 13.74
C ASN A 534 -0.72 2.71 14.47
N LYS A 535 -1.48 3.79 14.28
CA LYS A 535 -1.31 5.03 15.05
C LYS A 535 -2.15 5.03 16.34
N LEU A 536 -3.08 4.09 16.50
CA LEU A 536 -4.00 4.04 17.62
C LEU A 536 -3.35 3.43 18.87
N THR A 537 -3.77 3.91 20.02
CA THR A 537 -3.39 3.39 21.33
C THR A 537 -4.63 2.99 22.14
N SER A 538 -4.42 2.29 23.26
CA SER A 538 -5.50 1.97 24.21
C SER A 538 -6.12 3.20 24.90
N SER A 539 -5.62 4.41 24.62
CA SER A 539 -6.25 5.67 25.01
C SER A 539 -7.19 6.25 23.94
N ASP A 540 -7.00 5.88 22.67
CA ASP A 540 -7.81 6.33 21.54
C ASP A 540 -9.01 5.40 21.32
N VAL A 541 -8.78 4.09 21.43
CA VAL A 541 -9.77 3.04 21.16
C VAL A 541 -9.69 1.96 22.21
N ASP A 542 -10.84 1.40 22.57
CA ASP A 542 -10.93 0.39 23.62
C ASP A 542 -10.83 -1.04 23.04
N LEU A 543 -11.24 -1.26 21.78
CA LEU A 543 -11.03 -2.51 21.03
C LEU A 543 -11.13 -2.31 19.51
N ILE A 544 -10.58 -3.26 18.75
CA ILE A 544 -10.81 -3.42 17.32
C ILE A 544 -11.65 -4.68 17.10
N TYR A 545 -12.72 -4.57 16.31
CA TYR A 545 -13.63 -5.68 15.99
C TYR A 545 -13.59 -6.00 14.50
N HIS A 546 -12.95 -7.12 14.15
CA HIS A 546 -12.72 -7.56 12.77
C HIS A 546 -13.76 -8.60 12.34
N LEU A 547 -14.52 -8.29 11.29
CA LEU A 547 -15.70 -9.02 10.82
C LEU A 547 -15.38 -10.16 9.83
N GLY A 548 -14.23 -10.83 9.98
CA GLY A 548 -13.80 -11.94 9.13
C GLY A 548 -13.10 -11.50 7.84
N ASP A 549 -12.61 -12.49 7.09
CA ASP A 549 -11.75 -12.34 5.91
C ASP A 549 -10.48 -11.55 6.23
N ILE A 550 -9.59 -12.24 6.93
CA ILE A 550 -8.56 -11.63 7.74
C ILE A 550 -7.37 -11.23 6.88
N SER A 551 -6.68 -12.23 6.31
CA SER A 551 -5.42 -12.01 5.59
C SER A 551 -5.51 -12.29 4.10
N TYR A 552 -6.58 -12.92 3.61
CA TYR A 552 -6.69 -13.42 2.22
C TYR A 552 -5.51 -14.33 1.83
N ALA A 553 -5.01 -15.12 2.79
CA ALA A 553 -3.88 -16.01 2.57
C ALA A 553 -4.20 -17.15 1.59
N ASP A 554 -5.48 -17.50 1.48
CA ASP A 554 -5.98 -18.47 0.52
C ASP A 554 -5.92 -17.98 -0.93
N ASP A 555 -5.91 -16.66 -1.14
CA ASP A 555 -5.68 -15.98 -2.42
C ASP A 555 -4.21 -15.66 -2.73
N ASP A 556 -3.26 -16.28 -2.01
CA ASP A 556 -1.82 -16.09 -2.24
C ASP A 556 -1.42 -16.22 -3.73
N PHE A 557 -2.13 -17.03 -4.50
CA PHE A 557 -1.88 -17.27 -5.91
C PHE A 557 -2.39 -16.18 -6.86
N TRP A 558 -3.25 -15.26 -6.41
CA TRP A 558 -3.74 -14.13 -7.24
C TRP A 558 -2.70 -13.03 -7.38
N VAL A 559 -1.80 -12.90 -6.41
CA VAL A 559 -0.74 -11.88 -6.43
C VAL A 559 0.39 -12.33 -7.34
N TRP A 560 0.57 -11.69 -8.50
CA TRP A 560 1.71 -11.97 -9.37
C TRP A 560 3.02 -11.51 -8.70
N PRO A 561 4.10 -12.34 -8.58
CA PRO A 561 4.39 -13.61 -9.26
C PRO A 561 4.13 -14.90 -8.42
N GLN A 562 3.34 -14.84 -7.36
CA GLN A 562 3.13 -15.93 -6.38
C GLN A 562 2.31 -17.12 -6.91
N ASN A 563 1.66 -16.97 -8.07
CA ASN A 563 0.74 -17.93 -8.69
C ASN A 563 1.29 -19.35 -8.98
N THR A 564 2.60 -19.55 -8.93
CA THR A 564 3.26 -20.86 -9.13
C THR A 564 3.87 -21.45 -7.85
N GLY A 565 3.83 -20.71 -6.74
CA GLY A 565 4.38 -21.13 -5.44
C GLY A 565 3.31 -21.52 -4.42
N PHE A 566 3.70 -21.47 -3.15
CA PHE A 566 2.82 -21.65 -1.99
C PHE A 566 3.27 -20.65 -0.95
N PHE A 567 2.48 -19.59 -0.76
CA PHE A 567 2.81 -18.42 0.04
C PHE A 567 1.76 -18.14 1.14
N TYR A 568 0.79 -19.05 1.34
CA TYR A 568 -0.28 -18.93 2.32
C TYR A 568 0.21 -18.45 3.70
N GLU A 569 1.27 -19.09 4.22
CA GLU A 569 1.80 -18.74 5.54
C GLU A 569 2.53 -17.42 5.53
N GLU A 570 3.24 -17.10 4.46
CA GLU A 570 3.93 -15.83 4.25
C GLU A 570 2.94 -14.66 4.21
N VAL A 571 1.83 -14.79 3.47
CA VAL A 571 0.76 -13.77 3.41
C VAL A 571 0.11 -13.58 4.78
N TYR A 572 -0.24 -14.67 5.46
CA TYR A 572 -0.82 -14.59 6.81
C TYR A 572 0.16 -13.95 7.80
N ASN A 573 1.43 -14.35 7.77
CA ASN A 573 2.45 -13.83 8.67
C ASN A 573 2.74 -12.34 8.39
N LYS A 574 2.74 -11.92 7.12
CA LYS A 574 2.87 -10.52 6.73
C LYS A 574 1.72 -9.69 7.31
N TRP A 575 0.48 -10.16 7.16
CA TRP A 575 -0.70 -9.52 7.75
C TRP A 575 -0.58 -9.40 9.28
N MET A 576 -0.29 -10.51 9.98
CA MET A 576 -0.16 -10.52 11.45
C MET A 576 0.95 -9.58 11.93
N ASN A 577 2.08 -9.55 11.24
CA ASN A 577 3.20 -8.67 11.59
C ASN A 577 2.87 -7.20 11.30
N SER A 578 2.12 -6.90 10.24
CA SER A 578 1.71 -5.54 9.89
C SER A 578 0.80 -4.89 10.94
N LEU A 579 -0.01 -5.69 11.65
CA LEU A 579 -0.94 -5.22 12.69
C LEU A 579 -0.47 -5.50 14.13
N MET A 580 0.63 -6.24 14.31
CA MET A 580 1.21 -6.45 15.65
C MET A 580 1.39 -5.15 16.47
N PRO A 581 1.81 -4.00 15.89
CA PRO A 581 1.94 -2.76 16.66
C PRO A 581 0.65 -2.38 17.39
N VAL A 582 -0.51 -2.46 16.73
CA VAL A 582 -1.80 -2.17 17.36
C VAL A 582 -2.33 -3.35 18.19
N MET A 583 -2.19 -4.59 17.69
CA MET A 583 -2.74 -5.80 18.35
C MET A 583 -2.05 -6.14 19.68
N SER A 584 -0.79 -5.73 19.86
CA SER A 584 -0.03 -5.92 21.11
C SER A 584 -0.47 -5.00 22.24
N SER A 585 -1.27 -3.96 21.96
CA SER A 585 -1.69 -2.97 22.95
C SER A 585 -3.20 -2.78 23.04
N ILE A 586 -3.93 -3.11 21.97
CA ILE A 586 -5.39 -3.01 21.88
C ILE A 586 -5.96 -4.42 21.64
N PRO A 587 -6.95 -4.86 22.43
CA PRO A 587 -7.65 -6.12 22.21
C PRO A 587 -8.28 -6.17 20.81
N TYR A 588 -7.90 -7.21 20.06
CA TYR A 588 -8.31 -7.43 18.69
C TYR A 588 -9.29 -8.61 18.65
N MET A 589 -10.58 -8.29 18.62
CA MET A 589 -11.67 -9.26 18.63
C MET A 589 -11.99 -9.60 17.18
N VAL A 590 -12.03 -10.87 16.82
CA VAL A 590 -12.19 -11.31 15.43
C VAL A 590 -13.19 -12.44 15.32
N LEU A 591 -14.00 -12.42 14.27
CA LEU A 591 -14.88 -13.50 13.87
C LEU A 591 -14.43 -14.10 12.53
N VAL A 592 -15.06 -15.21 12.13
CA VAL A 592 -14.64 -16.01 10.99
C VAL A 592 -15.31 -15.57 9.69
N GLY A 593 -14.56 -15.44 8.59
CA GLY A 593 -15.06 -15.27 7.24
C GLY A 593 -14.83 -16.48 6.33
N ASN A 594 -15.16 -16.36 5.03
CA ASN A 594 -14.98 -17.47 4.10
C ASN A 594 -13.51 -17.71 3.72
N HIS A 595 -12.66 -16.68 3.71
CA HIS A 595 -11.23 -16.82 3.42
C HIS A 595 -10.45 -17.56 4.52
N GLU A 596 -11.07 -17.74 5.70
CA GLU A 596 -10.52 -18.58 6.76
C GLU A 596 -10.86 -20.07 6.59
N ALA A 597 -11.75 -20.44 5.68
CA ALA A 597 -12.32 -21.79 5.60
C ALA A 597 -11.30 -22.84 5.19
N GLU A 598 -10.61 -22.62 4.08
CA GLU A 598 -9.66 -23.57 3.51
C GLU A 598 -8.67 -22.92 2.55
N CYS A 599 -7.43 -23.43 2.52
CA CYS A 599 -6.49 -23.07 1.46
C CYS A 599 -6.93 -23.65 0.10
N HIS A 600 -7.04 -22.82 -0.92
CA HIS A 600 -7.36 -23.23 -2.30
C HIS A 600 -6.27 -22.88 -3.33
N SER A 601 -5.08 -22.51 -2.88
CA SER A 601 -3.92 -22.37 -3.78
C SER A 601 -3.66 -23.67 -4.58
N PRO A 602 -3.11 -23.59 -5.81
CA PRO A 602 -2.82 -24.78 -6.62
C PRO A 602 -2.02 -25.85 -5.86
N ALA A 603 -1.12 -25.42 -4.97
CA ALA A 603 -0.32 -26.31 -4.12
C ALA A 603 -1.17 -27.07 -3.07
N CYS A 604 -2.23 -26.46 -2.55
CA CYS A 604 -3.19 -27.11 -1.64
C CYS A 604 -4.10 -28.09 -2.36
N ILE A 605 -4.52 -27.79 -3.60
CA ILE A 605 -5.35 -28.67 -4.42
C ILE A 605 -4.65 -30.01 -4.69
N VAL A 606 -3.35 -29.99 -4.98
CA VAL A 606 -2.58 -31.21 -5.31
C VAL A 606 -1.94 -31.90 -4.10
N SER A 607 -1.95 -31.28 -2.92
CA SER A 607 -1.35 -31.82 -1.69
C SER A 607 -2.39 -32.13 -0.63
N GLN A 608 -2.74 -33.42 -0.49
CA GLN A 608 -3.67 -33.88 0.54
C GLN A 608 -3.21 -33.51 1.97
N LYS A 609 -1.88 -33.46 2.22
CA LYS A 609 -1.31 -33.03 3.49
C LYS A 609 -1.64 -31.55 3.77
N LYS A 610 -1.38 -30.65 2.81
CA LYS A 610 -1.66 -29.21 2.95
C LYS A 610 -3.15 -28.96 3.12
N LYS A 611 -3.97 -29.57 2.26
CA LYS A 611 -5.44 -29.53 2.33
C LYS A 611 -5.98 -29.94 3.70
N GLN A 612 -5.44 -31.00 4.30
CA GLN A 612 -5.86 -31.43 5.63
C GLN A 612 -5.35 -30.51 6.75
N ALA A 613 -4.17 -29.91 6.61
CA ALA A 613 -3.59 -29.02 7.60
C ALA A 613 -4.23 -27.62 7.58
N LEU A 614 -4.68 -27.16 6.42
CA LEU A 614 -5.17 -25.80 6.16
C LEU A 614 -6.68 -25.74 5.83
N GLY A 615 -7.40 -26.83 6.01
CA GLY A 615 -8.85 -26.90 5.79
C GLY A 615 -9.65 -26.86 7.08
N ASN A 616 -10.95 -26.57 6.97
CA ASN A 616 -11.89 -26.46 8.07
C ASN A 616 -11.44 -25.50 9.18
N TYR A 617 -11.07 -24.28 8.79
CA TYR A 617 -10.75 -23.16 9.68
C TYR A 617 -9.59 -23.39 10.64
N LYS A 618 -8.64 -24.28 10.29
CA LYS A 618 -7.54 -24.66 11.18
C LYS A 618 -6.56 -23.52 11.47
N ALA A 619 -6.19 -22.74 10.45
CA ALA A 619 -5.29 -21.61 10.62
C ALA A 619 -5.92 -20.58 11.57
N TYR A 620 -7.15 -20.14 11.29
CA TYR A 620 -7.92 -19.23 12.14
C TYR A 620 -8.10 -19.73 13.58
N ASN A 621 -8.52 -20.99 13.76
CA ASN A 621 -8.74 -21.57 15.09
C ASN A 621 -7.46 -21.80 15.90
N THR A 622 -6.30 -21.82 15.25
CA THR A 622 -5.00 -21.97 15.91
C THR A 622 -4.32 -20.62 16.17
N ARG A 623 -4.45 -19.65 15.26
CA ARG A 623 -3.78 -18.35 15.36
C ARG A 623 -4.41 -17.46 16.42
N PHE A 624 -5.73 -17.48 16.53
CA PHE A 624 -6.46 -16.65 17.47
C PHE A 624 -6.95 -17.43 18.69
N LYS A 625 -7.30 -16.71 19.75
CA LYS A 625 -7.93 -17.29 20.94
C LYS A 625 -9.01 -16.40 21.51
N MET A 626 -10.22 -16.58 20.99
CA MET A 626 -11.41 -15.82 21.39
C MET A 626 -12.04 -16.39 22.69
N PRO A 627 -12.89 -15.63 23.41
CA PRO A 627 -13.46 -16.03 24.71
C PRO A 627 -14.59 -17.07 24.63
N TYR A 628 -14.46 -18.07 23.76
CA TYR A 628 -15.52 -19.05 23.51
C TYR A 628 -15.82 -19.94 24.69
N LYS A 629 -14.83 -20.27 25.52
CA LYS A 629 -15.07 -21.13 26.69
C LYS A 629 -15.91 -20.41 27.72
N GLU A 630 -15.69 -19.11 27.86
CA GLU A 630 -16.35 -18.22 28.81
C GLU A 630 -17.79 -17.92 28.39
N SER A 631 -18.04 -17.80 27.08
CA SER A 631 -19.38 -17.63 26.52
C SER A 631 -20.12 -18.95 26.26
N GLY A 632 -19.48 -20.10 26.47
CA GLY A 632 -20.04 -21.41 26.15
C GLY A 632 -20.14 -21.71 24.65
N GLY A 633 -19.41 -20.96 23.82
CA GLY A 633 -19.28 -21.18 22.38
C GLY A 633 -18.26 -22.26 22.03
N THR A 634 -17.81 -22.28 20.77
CA THR A 634 -16.90 -23.30 20.25
C THR A 634 -15.74 -22.71 19.45
N LEU A 635 -14.51 -23.05 19.86
CA LEU A 635 -13.26 -22.61 19.23
C LEU A 635 -13.29 -21.09 18.98
N ASN A 636 -12.80 -20.58 17.85
CA ASN A 636 -12.99 -19.16 17.52
C ASN A 636 -14.25 -18.94 16.65
N MET A 637 -15.04 -19.99 16.40
CA MET A 637 -16.14 -19.97 15.41
C MET A 637 -17.33 -19.13 15.88
N TRP A 638 -17.66 -19.20 17.17
CA TRP A 638 -18.68 -18.34 17.78
C TRP A 638 -18.40 -18.15 19.27
N HIS A 639 -18.54 -16.92 19.73
CA HIS A 639 -18.22 -16.49 21.08
C HIS A 639 -18.92 -15.16 21.40
N SER A 640 -18.99 -14.79 22.67
CA SER A 640 -19.55 -13.50 23.08
C SER A 640 -18.76 -12.90 24.25
N PHE A 641 -18.85 -11.58 24.40
CA PHE A 641 -18.21 -10.85 25.49
C PHE A 641 -18.94 -9.54 25.76
N ASP A 642 -18.90 -9.10 27.01
CA ASP A 642 -19.37 -7.77 27.39
C ASP A 642 -18.18 -6.80 27.40
N HIS A 643 -18.39 -5.57 26.97
CA HIS A 643 -17.46 -4.47 27.22
C HIS A 643 -18.25 -3.18 27.49
N GLY A 644 -18.17 -2.67 28.71
CA GLY A 644 -18.93 -1.49 29.11
C GLY A 644 -20.44 -1.70 28.86
N PRO A 645 -21.13 -0.81 28.13
CA PRO A 645 -22.57 -0.90 27.91
C PRO A 645 -22.98 -1.84 26.76
N ILE A 646 -22.04 -2.58 26.15
CA ILE A 646 -22.30 -3.40 24.96
C ILE A 646 -22.02 -4.89 25.22
N HIS A 647 -22.97 -5.73 24.81
CA HIS A 647 -22.80 -7.16 24.63
C HIS A 647 -22.50 -7.45 23.16
N PHE A 648 -21.34 -8.03 22.88
CA PHE A 648 -20.94 -8.46 21.54
C PHE A 648 -21.14 -9.96 21.39
N THR A 649 -21.85 -10.37 20.34
CA THR A 649 -22.00 -11.77 19.93
C THR A 649 -21.37 -11.96 18.57
N SER A 650 -20.31 -12.77 18.49
CA SER A 650 -19.66 -13.18 17.24
C SER A 650 -20.18 -14.55 16.84
N LEU A 651 -20.67 -14.71 15.61
CA LEU A 651 -21.14 -15.99 15.07
C LEU A 651 -20.51 -16.27 13.70
N SER A 652 -20.62 -17.52 13.25
CA SER A 652 -20.20 -17.96 11.92
C SER A 652 -21.37 -17.99 10.95
N SER A 653 -21.30 -17.14 9.93
CA SER A 653 -22.17 -17.21 8.74
C SER A 653 -21.74 -18.27 7.73
N GLU A 654 -20.68 -19.04 8.01
CA GLU A 654 -20.09 -19.96 7.04
C GLU A 654 -20.40 -21.44 7.33
N THR A 655 -20.92 -21.77 8.51
CA THR A 655 -21.12 -23.16 8.91
C THR A 655 -22.19 -23.37 10.00
N ASP A 656 -22.60 -24.63 10.18
CA ASP A 656 -23.37 -25.14 11.33
C ASP A 656 -24.78 -24.53 11.49
N TYR A 657 -25.42 -24.21 10.36
CA TYR A 657 -26.85 -23.92 10.26
C TYR A 657 -27.45 -24.49 8.94
N PRO A 658 -28.77 -24.68 8.84
CA PRO A 658 -29.41 -25.15 7.62
C PRO A 658 -29.21 -24.16 6.45
N GLY A 659 -28.66 -24.65 5.33
CA GLY A 659 -28.37 -23.79 4.17
C GLY A 659 -27.07 -22.99 4.28
N ALA A 660 -26.17 -23.37 5.19
CA ALA A 660 -24.81 -22.84 5.22
C ALA A 660 -24.04 -23.13 3.91
N PRO A 661 -23.11 -22.23 3.49
CA PRO A 661 -22.31 -22.43 2.30
C PRO A 661 -21.61 -23.79 2.31
N THR A 662 -21.48 -24.40 1.13
CA THR A 662 -20.63 -25.58 0.93
C THR A 662 -19.28 -25.14 0.40
N ASN A 663 -18.23 -25.93 0.65
CA ASN A 663 -16.90 -25.56 0.15
C ASN A 663 -16.90 -25.37 -1.36
N GLN A 664 -16.33 -24.25 -1.75
CA GLN A 664 -16.32 -23.76 -3.11
C GLN A 664 -15.26 -24.49 -3.95
N TYR A 665 -14.20 -24.99 -3.32
CA TYR A 665 -13.01 -25.49 -4.04
C TYR A 665 -12.61 -26.94 -3.69
N LEU A 666 -13.16 -27.53 -2.63
CA LEU A 666 -12.89 -28.92 -2.25
C LEU A 666 -14.07 -29.86 -2.55
N LEU A 667 -13.88 -30.80 -3.48
CA LEU A 667 -14.87 -31.80 -3.90
C LEU A 667 -15.26 -32.84 -2.82
N SER A 668 -14.58 -32.92 -1.67
CA SER A 668 -14.69 -34.07 -0.77
C SER A 668 -14.61 -33.81 0.74
N VAL A 669 -14.37 -32.59 1.20
CA VAL A 669 -14.19 -32.29 2.64
C VAL A 669 -15.18 -31.20 3.02
N LYS A 670 -16.25 -31.51 3.76
CA LYS A 670 -17.22 -30.50 4.19
C LYS A 670 -16.68 -29.71 5.39
N ASN A 671 -16.62 -28.38 5.27
CA ASN A 671 -16.33 -27.48 6.36
C ASN A 671 -17.50 -27.45 7.38
N GLY A 672 -17.16 -27.26 8.65
CA GLY A 672 -18.10 -27.29 9.77
C GLY A 672 -17.99 -28.49 10.69
N GLY A 673 -19.10 -28.75 11.39
CA GLY A 673 -19.20 -29.80 12.40
C GLY A 673 -18.65 -29.38 13.75
N PHE A 674 -18.71 -28.08 14.08
CA PHE A 674 -18.18 -27.54 15.33
C PHE A 674 -19.19 -27.65 16.48
N GLY A 675 -20.49 -27.72 16.19
CA GLY A 675 -21.52 -27.85 17.22
C GLY A 675 -22.86 -27.27 16.79
N ASP A 676 -23.76 -27.08 17.76
CA ASP A 676 -25.08 -26.49 17.55
C ASP A 676 -25.02 -24.97 17.79
N GLN A 677 -24.66 -24.24 16.74
CA GLN A 677 -24.55 -22.78 16.79
C GLN A 677 -25.90 -22.10 17.06
N LEU A 678 -27.00 -22.59 16.47
CA LEU A 678 -28.33 -21.98 16.62
C LEU A 678 -28.83 -22.06 18.07
N SER A 679 -28.62 -23.20 18.73
CA SER A 679 -28.94 -23.33 20.15
C SER A 679 -28.05 -22.45 21.04
N TRP A 680 -26.76 -22.33 20.69
CA TRP A 680 -25.83 -21.49 21.42
C TRP A 680 -26.23 -20.01 21.33
N ILE A 681 -26.44 -19.49 20.12
CA ILE A 681 -26.75 -18.06 19.94
C ILE A 681 -28.10 -17.69 20.55
N GLU A 682 -29.12 -18.56 20.46
CA GLU A 682 -30.38 -18.32 21.17
C GLU A 682 -30.16 -18.21 22.70
N THR A 683 -29.30 -19.06 23.26
CA THR A 683 -28.98 -19.03 24.69
C THR A 683 -28.25 -17.74 25.08
N ASP A 684 -27.27 -17.33 24.27
CA ASP A 684 -26.48 -16.12 24.46
C ASP A 684 -27.34 -14.86 24.37
N LEU A 685 -28.08 -14.68 23.28
CA LEU A 685 -28.96 -13.53 23.07
C LEU A 685 -30.07 -13.45 24.11
N LYS A 686 -30.63 -14.58 24.55
CA LYS A 686 -31.60 -14.61 25.65
C LYS A 686 -31.00 -14.08 26.94
N LYS A 687 -29.76 -14.47 27.26
CA LYS A 687 -29.04 -14.00 28.45
C LYS A 687 -28.72 -12.51 28.35
N ALA A 688 -28.22 -12.05 27.20
CA ALA A 688 -27.91 -10.66 26.94
C ALA A 688 -29.16 -9.78 27.04
N ASN A 689 -30.26 -10.18 26.39
CA ASN A 689 -31.53 -9.47 26.42
C ASN A 689 -32.10 -9.38 27.86
N ALA A 690 -31.96 -10.43 28.66
CA ALA A 690 -32.34 -10.39 30.08
C ALA A 690 -31.43 -9.48 30.93
N ASN A 691 -30.22 -9.17 30.46
CA ASN A 691 -29.23 -8.33 31.16
C ASN A 691 -29.20 -6.86 30.65
N ARG A 692 -30.12 -6.45 29.78
CA ARG A 692 -30.13 -5.10 29.18
C ARG A 692 -30.11 -3.95 30.17
N LYS A 693 -30.64 -4.15 31.37
CA LYS A 693 -30.55 -3.14 32.44
C LYS A 693 -29.10 -2.78 32.78
N ASN A 694 -28.19 -3.74 32.71
CA ASN A 694 -26.78 -3.52 32.99
C ASN A 694 -25.99 -3.25 31.70
N VAL A 695 -26.26 -4.01 30.63
CA VAL A 695 -25.56 -3.93 29.34
C VAL A 695 -26.59 -3.65 28.25
N PRO A 696 -26.94 -2.37 28.00
CA PRO A 696 -28.10 -2.04 27.19
C PRO A 696 -27.98 -2.45 25.73
N TRP A 697 -26.81 -2.31 25.09
CA TRP A 697 -26.62 -2.58 23.67
C TRP A 697 -26.30 -4.05 23.42
N ILE A 698 -26.93 -4.65 22.42
CA ILE A 698 -26.62 -5.97 21.90
C ILE A 698 -26.21 -5.80 20.44
N ILE A 699 -24.94 -6.11 20.15
CA ILE A 699 -24.36 -6.06 18.82
C ILE A 699 -24.00 -7.48 18.39
N VAL A 700 -24.52 -7.91 17.25
CA VAL A 700 -24.15 -9.19 16.64
C VAL A 700 -23.18 -8.91 15.50
N GLY A 701 -22.04 -9.61 15.47
CA GLY A 701 -21.15 -9.65 14.33
C GLY A 701 -21.23 -11.00 13.62
N MET A 702 -21.23 -10.97 12.30
CA MET A 702 -21.11 -12.13 11.42
C MET A 702 -20.50 -11.70 10.10
N HIS A 703 -19.90 -12.62 9.34
CA HIS A 703 -19.18 -12.20 8.16
C HIS A 703 -20.10 -11.87 6.97
N ARG A 704 -20.95 -12.82 6.54
CA ARG A 704 -21.90 -12.61 5.44
C ARG A 704 -23.16 -11.85 5.91
N PRO A 705 -23.67 -10.91 5.10
CA PRO A 705 -24.90 -10.18 5.40
C PRO A 705 -26.17 -11.04 5.39
N LEU A 706 -27.16 -10.63 6.19
CA LEU A 706 -28.58 -11.03 6.05
C LEU A 706 -29.31 -10.21 4.98
N TYR A 707 -28.77 -9.03 4.68
CA TYR A 707 -29.36 -8.04 3.80
C TYR A 707 -28.23 -7.32 3.07
N SER A 708 -28.39 -7.18 1.77
CA SER A 708 -27.45 -6.49 0.89
C SER A 708 -28.20 -6.16 -0.39
N VAL A 709 -28.09 -4.92 -0.87
CA VAL A 709 -28.72 -4.52 -2.14
C VAL A 709 -28.26 -5.44 -3.28
N LEU A 710 -26.98 -5.81 -3.31
CA LEU A 710 -26.39 -6.68 -4.32
C LEU A 710 -27.06 -8.06 -4.38
N ASN A 711 -27.36 -8.66 -3.23
CA ASN A 711 -28.00 -9.98 -3.14
C ASN A 711 -29.47 -9.89 -2.69
N SER A 712 -30.21 -8.95 -3.30
CA SER A 712 -31.66 -8.83 -3.11
C SER A 712 -32.40 -8.58 -4.42
N GLU A 713 -33.66 -9.01 -4.49
CA GLU A 713 -34.59 -8.68 -5.56
C GLU A 713 -35.82 -7.99 -4.96
N ASN A 714 -36.08 -6.74 -5.36
CA ASN A 714 -37.12 -5.88 -4.77
C ASN A 714 -37.04 -5.79 -3.23
N GLY A 715 -35.82 -5.76 -2.69
CA GLY A 715 -35.56 -5.72 -1.25
C GLY A 715 -35.68 -7.07 -0.52
N VAL A 716 -36.02 -8.16 -1.21
CA VAL A 716 -36.06 -9.50 -0.61
C VAL A 716 -34.72 -10.20 -0.83
N PRO A 717 -34.04 -10.70 0.23
CA PRO A 717 -32.79 -11.44 0.09
C PRO A 717 -32.88 -12.64 -0.86
N THR A 718 -31.80 -12.88 -1.61
CA THR A 718 -31.66 -14.01 -2.53
C THR A 718 -30.44 -14.87 -2.16
N GLU A 719 -30.31 -16.04 -2.81
CA GLU A 719 -29.14 -16.91 -2.71
C GLU A 719 -28.71 -17.23 -1.26
N GLN A 720 -27.42 -17.09 -0.96
CA GLN A 720 -26.86 -17.38 0.36
C GLN A 720 -27.40 -16.44 1.45
N THR A 721 -27.66 -15.19 1.10
CA THR A 721 -28.25 -14.17 1.98
C THR A 721 -29.63 -14.61 2.49
N ALA A 722 -30.47 -15.20 1.62
CA ALA A 722 -31.78 -15.75 2.01
C ALA A 722 -31.68 -16.92 3.00
N SER A 723 -30.70 -17.80 2.82
CA SER A 723 -30.44 -18.91 3.76
C SER A 723 -29.99 -18.40 5.13
N ILE A 724 -29.16 -17.36 5.16
CA ILE A 724 -28.70 -16.73 6.40
C ILE A 724 -29.84 -16.01 7.11
N GLN A 725 -30.62 -15.20 6.39
CA GLN A 725 -31.82 -14.54 6.92
C GLN A 725 -32.76 -15.57 7.57
N SER A 726 -33.06 -16.65 6.84
CA SER A 726 -33.93 -17.73 7.33
C SER A 726 -33.41 -18.41 8.60
N ALA A 727 -32.09 -18.46 8.80
CA ALA A 727 -31.49 -19.12 9.95
C ALA A 727 -31.42 -18.23 11.20
N PHE A 728 -31.19 -16.92 11.04
CA PHE A 728 -30.82 -16.04 12.16
C PHE A 728 -31.78 -14.89 12.44
N GLU A 729 -32.54 -14.40 11.45
CA GLU A 729 -33.33 -13.17 11.61
C GLU A 729 -34.35 -13.26 12.74
N GLU A 730 -35.07 -14.39 12.83
CA GLU A 730 -36.08 -14.59 13.88
C GLU A 730 -35.48 -14.44 15.28
N LEU A 731 -34.25 -14.94 15.49
CA LEU A 731 -33.55 -14.82 16.77
C LEU A 731 -33.17 -13.36 17.06
N PHE A 732 -32.68 -12.63 16.05
CA PHE A 732 -32.29 -11.23 16.19
C PHE A 732 -33.47 -10.34 16.57
N ILE A 733 -34.62 -10.53 15.88
CA ILE A 733 -35.86 -9.83 16.19
C ILE A 733 -36.38 -10.23 17.58
N LYS A 734 -36.45 -11.53 17.88
CA LYS A 734 -36.97 -12.07 19.16
C LYS A 734 -36.23 -11.53 20.37
N TYR A 735 -34.90 -11.37 20.27
CA TYR A 735 -34.06 -10.86 21.35
C TYR A 735 -33.66 -9.38 21.19
N LYS A 736 -34.33 -8.69 20.25
CA LYS A 736 -34.26 -7.24 20.03
C LYS A 736 -32.85 -6.72 19.72
N VAL A 737 -32.02 -7.49 19.02
CA VAL A 737 -30.64 -7.09 18.66
C VAL A 737 -30.65 -5.67 18.12
N ASP A 738 -29.72 -4.83 18.58
CA ASP A 738 -29.72 -3.41 18.22
C ASP A 738 -29.02 -3.19 16.88
N VAL A 739 -27.85 -3.81 16.71
CA VAL A 739 -27.03 -3.67 15.51
C VAL A 739 -26.50 -5.05 15.08
N VAL A 740 -26.57 -5.32 13.77
CA VAL A 740 -25.91 -6.45 13.13
C VAL A 740 -24.80 -5.92 12.22
N LEU A 741 -23.57 -6.36 12.44
CA LEU A 741 -22.37 -5.90 11.76
C LEU A 741 -21.84 -7.00 10.84
N THR A 742 -21.63 -6.68 9.57
CA THR A 742 -21.14 -7.63 8.57
C THR A 742 -20.02 -7.09 7.70
N GLY A 743 -19.27 -8.00 7.07
CA GLY A 743 -18.27 -7.74 6.05
C GLY A 743 -18.70 -8.36 4.72
N HIS A 744 -17.81 -9.16 4.13
CA HIS A 744 -17.98 -10.03 2.97
C HIS A 744 -18.19 -9.33 1.63
N LYS A 745 -19.01 -8.28 1.61
CA LYS A 745 -19.15 -7.43 0.42
C LYS A 745 -18.17 -6.29 0.52
N HIS A 746 -17.42 -6.06 -0.55
CA HIS A 746 -16.30 -5.12 -0.51
C HIS A 746 -16.80 -3.71 -0.77
N TYR A 747 -17.60 -3.20 0.16
CA TYR A 747 -18.19 -1.86 0.17
C TYR A 747 -18.77 -1.51 1.56
N TYR A 748 -19.24 -0.27 1.71
CA TYR A 748 -20.05 0.15 2.85
C TYR A 748 -21.54 0.17 2.48
N GLU A 749 -22.40 -0.36 3.34
CA GLU A 749 -23.85 -0.27 3.21
C GLU A 749 -24.49 -0.22 4.60
N ARG A 750 -25.39 0.74 4.81
CA ARG A 750 -26.18 0.87 6.03
C ARG A 750 -27.65 0.78 5.69
N GLU A 751 -28.34 -0.04 6.46
CA GLU A 751 -29.76 -0.28 6.32
C GLU A 751 -30.54 0.55 7.33
N LEU A 752 -31.81 0.80 7.01
CA LEU A 752 -32.81 1.21 7.98
C LEU A 752 -33.07 0.04 8.96
N PRO A 753 -33.64 0.29 10.14
CA PRO A 753 -34.16 -0.79 10.98
C PRO A 753 -35.07 -1.70 10.13
N ILE A 754 -34.78 -3.00 10.08
CA ILE A 754 -35.40 -3.91 9.11
C ILE A 754 -35.89 -5.18 9.79
N ALA A 755 -37.07 -5.63 9.40
CA ALA A 755 -37.63 -6.91 9.82
C ALA A 755 -38.45 -7.52 8.68
N ASN A 756 -38.21 -8.79 8.37
CA ASN A 756 -38.87 -9.54 7.31
C ASN A 756 -38.81 -8.83 5.94
N SER A 757 -37.64 -8.29 5.60
CA SER A 757 -37.40 -7.53 4.36
C SER A 757 -38.17 -6.21 4.22
N GLU A 758 -38.77 -5.69 5.30
CA GLU A 758 -39.47 -4.42 5.33
C GLU A 758 -38.82 -3.44 6.32
N ALA A 759 -38.68 -2.17 5.92
CA ALA A 759 -38.17 -1.12 6.78
C ALA A 759 -39.16 -0.78 7.90
N VAL A 760 -38.68 -0.74 9.13
CA VAL A 760 -39.42 -0.38 10.35
C VAL A 760 -39.07 1.06 10.74
N MET A 761 -39.93 2.00 10.32
CA MET A 761 -39.66 3.44 10.42
C MET A 761 -39.95 4.07 11.79
N ASP A 762 -40.52 3.31 12.74
CA ASP A 762 -40.79 3.82 14.08
C ASP A 762 -39.48 4.19 14.78
N GLY A 763 -39.36 5.46 15.17
CA GLY A 763 -38.15 6.01 15.78
C GLY A 763 -37.11 6.55 14.78
N VAL A 764 -37.35 6.46 13.47
CA VAL A 764 -36.38 6.88 12.44
C VAL A 764 -36.67 8.30 11.95
N SER A 765 -35.66 9.17 11.95
CA SER A 765 -35.76 10.53 11.41
C SER A 765 -35.92 10.54 9.88
N LYS A 766 -36.47 11.63 9.34
CA LYS A 766 -36.73 11.76 7.89
C LYS A 766 -35.47 11.74 7.02
N ASP A 767 -34.33 12.11 7.57
CA ASP A 767 -33.03 12.11 6.89
C ASP A 767 -32.24 10.82 7.14
N TYR A 768 -32.81 9.87 7.90
CA TYR A 768 -32.19 8.59 8.26
C TYR A 768 -30.88 8.72 9.03
N LYS A 769 -30.70 9.84 9.75
CA LYS A 769 -29.50 10.14 10.55
C LYS A 769 -29.69 9.96 12.05
N VAL A 770 -30.93 9.87 12.53
CA VAL A 770 -31.26 9.70 13.94
C VAL A 770 -32.26 8.56 14.11
N TYR A 771 -31.88 7.54 14.88
CA TYR A 771 -32.73 6.41 15.23
C TYR A 771 -33.02 6.42 16.74
N ASP A 772 -34.17 6.95 17.15
CA ASP A 772 -34.61 6.99 18.54
C ASP A 772 -35.37 5.71 18.89
N ASN A 773 -34.70 4.80 19.60
CA ASN A 773 -35.19 3.50 20.02
C ASN A 773 -35.83 2.71 18.85
N PRO A 774 -35.05 2.35 17.81
CA PRO A 774 -35.58 1.64 16.65
C PRO A 774 -36.19 0.29 17.06
N GLN A 775 -37.30 -0.08 16.41
CA GLN A 775 -38.08 -1.26 16.78
C GLN A 775 -37.62 -2.55 16.07
N ALA A 776 -36.54 -2.49 15.30
CA ALA A 776 -35.91 -3.61 14.62
C ALA A 776 -34.37 -3.40 14.57
N PRO A 777 -33.58 -4.46 14.35
CA PRO A 777 -32.13 -4.35 14.24
C PRO A 777 -31.72 -3.44 13.08
N VAL A 778 -30.64 -2.68 13.27
CA VAL A 778 -29.96 -1.93 12.20
C VAL A 778 -28.83 -2.78 11.67
N HIS A 779 -28.80 -3.02 10.37
CA HIS A 779 -27.76 -3.79 9.72
C HIS A 779 -26.74 -2.86 9.06
N ILE A 780 -25.45 -3.14 9.26
CA ILE A 780 -24.35 -2.35 8.72
C ILE A 780 -23.31 -3.30 8.15
N LEU A 781 -23.05 -3.13 6.86
CA LEU A 781 -22.00 -3.80 6.11
C LEU A 781 -20.81 -2.84 6.00
N THR A 782 -19.64 -3.27 6.46
CA THR A 782 -18.39 -2.49 6.45
C THR A 782 -17.19 -3.35 5.99
N GLY A 783 -17.35 -4.06 4.87
CA GLY A 783 -16.34 -4.96 4.28
C GLY A 783 -15.42 -4.30 3.25
N GLY A 784 -15.37 -2.97 3.20
CA GLY A 784 -14.53 -2.23 2.25
C GLY A 784 -13.14 -1.87 2.78
N ALA A 785 -12.48 -2.69 3.60
CA ALA A 785 -11.27 -2.25 4.32
C ALA A 785 -9.97 -2.28 3.49
N GLY A 786 -9.96 -2.97 2.36
CA GLY A 786 -8.87 -2.89 1.38
C GLY A 786 -8.24 -4.22 0.99
N ASN A 787 -9.00 -5.31 0.92
CA ASN A 787 -8.43 -6.59 0.48
C ASN A 787 -7.97 -6.59 -0.99
N VAL A 788 -7.31 -7.70 -1.37
CA VAL A 788 -6.71 -7.92 -2.68
C VAL A 788 -7.73 -8.07 -3.81
N GLU A 789 -8.97 -8.47 -3.52
CA GLU A 789 -10.02 -8.63 -4.53
C GLU A 789 -10.68 -7.30 -4.95
N SER A 790 -10.33 -6.18 -4.29
CA SER A 790 -10.82 -4.82 -4.56
C SER A 790 -12.32 -4.61 -4.24
N MET A 791 -12.82 -3.39 -4.46
CA MET A 791 -14.22 -3.02 -4.24
C MET A 791 -15.16 -3.80 -5.16
N SER A 792 -16.32 -4.21 -4.65
CA SER A 792 -17.36 -4.82 -5.49
C SER A 792 -18.08 -3.76 -6.32
N GLU A 793 -18.48 -4.12 -7.53
CA GLU A 793 -19.26 -3.21 -8.39
C GLU A 793 -20.60 -2.82 -7.75
N ALA A 794 -21.01 -1.56 -7.95
CA ALA A 794 -22.29 -1.07 -7.48
C ALA A 794 -23.44 -1.89 -8.11
N PRO A 795 -24.42 -2.35 -7.31
CA PRO A 795 -25.51 -3.16 -7.81
C PRO A 795 -26.49 -2.36 -8.67
N ASN A 796 -27.07 -3.00 -9.69
CA ASN A 796 -28.17 -2.43 -10.47
C ASN A 796 -29.53 -2.49 -9.74
N ASN A 797 -29.60 -3.28 -8.68
CA ASN A 797 -30.80 -3.44 -7.87
C ASN A 797 -30.96 -2.26 -6.90
N THR A 798 -32.17 -2.09 -6.38
CA THR A 798 -32.44 -1.15 -5.29
C THR A 798 -33.23 -1.86 -4.21
N ALA A 799 -33.08 -1.40 -2.96
CA ALA A 799 -33.87 -1.88 -1.84
C ALA A 799 -34.46 -0.67 -1.08
N PRO A 800 -35.76 -0.70 -0.72
CA PRO A 800 -36.41 0.42 -0.05
C PRO A 800 -35.88 0.66 1.38
N TRP A 801 -35.20 -0.33 1.95
CA TRP A 801 -34.61 -0.28 3.28
C TRP A 801 -33.14 0.19 3.28
N ASN A 802 -32.50 0.39 2.12
CA ASN A 802 -31.13 0.90 2.07
C ASN A 802 -31.10 2.39 2.44
N ALA A 803 -30.29 2.77 3.44
CA ALA A 803 -30.19 4.14 3.93
C ALA A 803 -28.97 4.89 3.37
N ALA A 804 -27.83 4.22 3.26
CA ALA A 804 -26.58 4.77 2.72
C ALA A 804 -25.69 3.67 2.17
N SER A 805 -24.90 3.97 1.14
CA SER A 805 -23.90 3.04 0.60
C SER A 805 -22.73 3.79 0.01
N ASP A 806 -21.55 3.19 0.05
CA ASP A 806 -20.35 3.62 -0.68
C ASP A 806 -19.70 2.39 -1.34
N TYR A 807 -19.73 2.36 -2.67
CA TYR A 807 -19.19 1.28 -3.51
C TYR A 807 -17.84 1.64 -4.15
N GLU A 808 -17.29 2.82 -3.85
CA GLU A 808 -16.14 3.39 -4.57
C GLU A 808 -14.90 3.48 -3.67
N HIS A 809 -15.07 3.67 -2.37
CA HIS A 809 -13.97 3.98 -1.47
C HIS A 809 -13.71 2.89 -0.43
N PHE A 810 -12.42 2.59 -0.23
CA PHE A 810 -12.00 1.82 0.92
C PHE A 810 -12.12 2.63 2.22
N GLY A 811 -12.50 1.96 3.30
CA GLY A 811 -12.72 2.60 4.58
C GLY A 811 -12.92 1.62 5.73
N TYR A 812 -13.04 2.18 6.92
CA TYR A 812 -13.38 1.45 8.14
C TYR A 812 -14.37 2.28 8.96
N SER A 813 -15.01 1.64 9.92
CA SER A 813 -16.04 2.29 10.73
C SER A 813 -15.59 2.54 12.17
N THR A 814 -16.13 3.59 12.79
CA THR A 814 -15.96 3.89 14.21
C THR A 814 -17.31 3.82 14.92
N LEU A 815 -17.31 3.20 16.11
CA LEU A 815 -18.44 3.16 17.02
C LEU A 815 -18.09 3.92 18.29
N GLU A 816 -18.80 5.00 18.57
CA GLU A 816 -18.72 5.69 19.87
C GLU A 816 -20.02 5.42 20.63
N ALA A 817 -19.93 4.82 21.81
CA ALA A 817 -21.13 4.42 22.53
C ALA A 817 -21.03 4.68 24.04
N ASN A 818 -22.15 5.08 24.61
CA ASN A 818 -22.40 5.03 26.05
C ASN A 818 -23.71 4.25 26.29
N ARG A 819 -24.30 4.35 27.48
CA ARG A 819 -25.50 3.57 27.82
C ARG A 819 -26.76 3.91 27.02
N THR A 820 -26.86 5.15 26.53
CA THR A 820 -28.08 5.67 25.88
C THR A 820 -27.84 6.14 24.45
N THR A 821 -26.59 6.31 24.03
CA THR A 821 -26.23 6.85 22.72
C THR A 821 -25.20 5.95 22.05
N LEU A 822 -25.39 5.70 20.76
CA LEU A 822 -24.47 5.02 19.87
C LEU A 822 -24.31 5.87 18.62
N LEU A 823 -23.11 6.36 18.35
CA LEU A 823 -22.74 7.11 17.16
C LEU A 823 -21.88 6.21 16.28
N TRP A 824 -22.27 6.11 15.01
CA TRP A 824 -21.54 5.36 14.00
C TRP A 824 -21.02 6.33 12.95
N LYS A 825 -19.78 6.09 12.48
CA LYS A 825 -19.21 6.78 11.33
C LYS A 825 -18.53 5.77 10.40
N PHE A 826 -18.71 5.93 9.10
CA PHE A 826 -17.86 5.29 8.09
C PHE A 826 -16.82 6.31 7.62
N ILE A 827 -15.54 5.93 7.70
CA ILE A 827 -14.39 6.79 7.47
C ILE A 827 -13.60 6.26 6.28
N LEU A 828 -13.28 7.13 5.32
CA LEU A 828 -12.47 6.77 4.17
C LEU A 828 -11.01 6.60 4.57
N SER A 829 -10.39 5.51 4.13
CA SER A 829 -9.00 5.21 4.48
C SER A 829 -8.01 6.18 3.85
N THR A 830 -8.34 6.78 2.70
CA THR A 830 -7.45 7.65 1.91
C THR A 830 -7.17 9.00 2.57
N ASP A 831 -8.18 9.64 3.15
CA ASP A 831 -8.08 11.02 3.67
C ASP A 831 -8.74 11.24 5.04
N GLN A 832 -9.28 10.16 5.64
CA GLN A 832 -9.96 10.18 6.94
C GLN A 832 -11.24 11.02 6.96
N SER A 833 -11.83 11.32 5.80
CA SER A 833 -13.12 11.98 5.71
C SER A 833 -14.25 11.06 6.18
N VAL A 834 -15.25 11.64 6.83
CA VAL A 834 -16.46 10.94 7.26
C VAL A 834 -17.45 10.92 6.11
N GLN A 835 -17.74 9.74 5.60
CA GLN A 835 -18.61 9.55 4.44
C GLN A 835 -20.06 9.30 4.84
N ASP A 836 -20.26 8.54 5.92
CA ASP A 836 -21.57 8.39 6.54
C ASP A 836 -21.46 8.51 8.06
N GLU A 837 -22.52 9.02 8.67
CA GLU A 837 -22.64 9.23 10.11
C GLU A 837 -24.11 9.12 10.49
N PHE A 838 -24.41 8.43 11.58
CA PHE A 838 -25.75 8.43 12.18
C PHE A 838 -25.68 8.12 13.67
N VAL A 839 -26.73 8.49 14.41
CA VAL A 839 -26.83 8.28 15.85
C VAL A 839 -28.07 7.46 16.22
N MET A 840 -27.91 6.53 17.14
CA MET A 840 -28.97 5.76 17.77
C MET A 840 -29.12 6.17 19.22
N TYR A 841 -30.36 6.33 19.68
CA TYR A 841 -30.68 6.59 21.07
C TYR A 841 -31.45 5.42 21.69
N LYS A 842 -31.23 5.20 22.98
CA LYS A 842 -32.09 4.42 23.85
C LYS A 842 -32.70 5.34 24.88
N THR A 843 -34.02 5.36 24.93
CA THR A 843 -34.77 5.93 26.04
C THR A 843 -34.78 4.94 27.19
N ASP A 844 -34.47 5.41 28.42
CA ASP A 844 -34.51 4.58 29.62
C ASP A 844 -35.86 3.86 29.72
N SER A 845 -35.82 2.53 29.84
CA SER A 845 -37.00 1.70 30.12
C SER A 845 -37.08 1.30 31.58
#